data_AF-A0A7I8XBX7-F1
#
_entry.id   AF-A0A7I8XBX7-F1
#
_cell.length_a   1.000
_cell.length_b   1.000
_cell.length_c   1.000
_cell.angle_alpha   90.00
_cell.angle_beta   90.00
_cell.angle_gamma   90.00
#
_symmetry.space_group_name_H-M   'P 1'
#
loop_
_entity.id
_entity.type
_entity.pdbx_description
1 polymer ?
#
loop_
_entity_poly.entity_id
_entity_poly.type
_entity_poly.pdbx_seq_one_letter_code
_entity_poly.pdbx_strand_id
1 'polypeptide(L)'
;MTQNLENTPLTSGENGSLADGSKPTKPEDVVKGVQIKSDDGKLHNLFYNETKNKLTFSLVGNKCRELTISYSEILSIRQTPVKIYGGLPKKIYPDEHNKKHPNALYIYYTYRQNIYLWRIREAAIFFLTTREKEQWEALLKKPLSELSERPKNIIVFINPYGGKGKAKQIYDKQVEPILELVGVNREVILTQRADHARDTIKELGIDSWGSIDGVVSVGGDGLFNEVLYSSIIRTQSENGKDINDVNVDKLVTPRFRFGIIGAGSANSIVSSVHGVDDCPTAAVHIAIGSCCAVDVCTVHEGLTLSRISANAISYGWLGDVLHDSERYRFMGPVRYQWSALRTTVRHPTYYGRVSFAVTEKSDEKVQLPQCRSPCSICQGREQPDPNLPYHWQTDFTHCICCVIPCVSPFTPYGLAPYAGVGDGTMDLALVPKVTRCQNLQIMRTVSMYGGKELLPRGLNLKVYRVKRWSYTPAALLNPGEQKDENDIKQGAWNLDGEILPQPADKTLHFRLHPMLIRYFGRELDLDDPRYQKCHCCHCPTKYSRLVRHIELHQNVAFYSLNLAPNLFGRNVRIVPGLKPLGEQNAIIDSFGTSYGYFISQGVNTEDPTIILLNSANINTTSFDVDLNGTLPHFETQNLSLPACPLDTPNLVGPIRVWLDAPSYHNIDKLYPWLEDGGRGCPEECLARHRVAVIVPYRNRELQLRTFLHNLHSLLRKQQLDYAIFIVEQVGNQTFNRAKLMNVGYKIASQMYDWQCFIFHDVDLLPEDDRNIYSCPEKPRHMSVAVDKFGYKLPYGSLFGGVSAISKAHFVKMNGFSNDYWGWGGEDDDMSSRIVYTGLRISRYPIKIAHYKMIKHVQETENPVNKCRYKLMRLTKKRYLKDGVSNLNFKLVNITLWKSHTRILVDLLEDSLRPSLYKEVGSKDCKWP
;
A
#
# COMPACT_ATOMS: atom_id res chain seq x y z
N MET A 1 33.85 47.50 -33.36
CA MET A 1 32.60 46.83 -33.79
C MET A 1 33.01 45.49 -34.39
N THR A 2 33.06 44.46 -33.55
CA THR A 2 33.72 43.17 -33.83
C THR A 2 33.24 42.22 -32.72
N GLN A 3 32.35 41.27 -33.00
CA GLN A 3 32.60 39.93 -33.55
C GLN A 3 33.44 39.00 -32.64
N ASN A 4 32.74 37.97 -32.17
CA ASN A 4 33.13 36.58 -31.89
C ASN A 4 34.32 36.29 -30.97
N LEU A 5 33.98 35.70 -29.83
CA LEU A 5 34.85 34.83 -29.03
C LEU A 5 34.83 33.41 -29.61
N GLU A 6 36.00 32.82 -29.82
CA GLU A 6 36.19 31.38 -29.66
C GLU A 6 37.57 31.11 -29.03
N ASN A 7 37.69 29.96 -28.36
CA ASN A 7 38.59 29.76 -27.22
C ASN A 7 39.83 28.89 -27.53
N THR A 8 40.69 28.77 -26.51
CA THR A 8 41.82 27.82 -26.33
C THR A 8 43.16 28.28 -26.96
N PRO A 9 44.34 27.84 -26.45
CA PRO A 9 44.55 26.68 -25.56
C PRO A 9 45.57 26.88 -24.40
N LEU A 10 45.88 25.73 -23.77
CA LEU A 10 47.16 25.31 -23.15
C LEU A 10 47.26 25.14 -21.63
N THR A 11 47.88 24.00 -21.32
CA THR A 11 48.16 23.40 -20.01
C THR A 11 49.67 23.39 -19.75
N SER A 12 50.09 23.65 -18.51
CA SER A 12 51.33 23.12 -17.93
C SER A 12 51.29 23.29 -16.42
N GLY A 13 51.81 22.32 -15.67
CA GLY A 13 51.70 22.32 -14.20
C GLY A 13 53.04 22.35 -13.46
N GLU A 14 52.95 21.92 -12.20
CA GLU A 14 54.01 21.47 -11.28
C GLU A 14 54.74 22.45 -10.32
N ASN A 15 54.77 21.97 -9.06
CA ASN A 15 55.75 22.14 -7.98
C ASN A 15 55.83 23.44 -7.15
N GLY A 16 56.00 23.28 -5.81
CA GLY A 16 56.77 24.26 -5.02
C GLY A 16 56.23 24.82 -3.67
N SER A 17 55.65 24.00 -2.79
CA SER A 17 55.67 24.12 -1.31
C SER A 17 55.76 25.49 -0.55
N LEU A 18 54.83 25.64 0.41
CA LEU A 18 54.98 26.17 1.79
C LEU A 18 54.82 27.67 2.15
N ALA A 19 54.19 27.83 3.33
CA ALA A 19 54.21 28.93 4.30
C ALA A 19 53.35 30.20 4.10
N ASP A 20 52.13 30.09 4.64
CA ASP A 20 51.39 31.05 5.49
C ASP A 20 51.07 32.50 5.03
N GLY A 21 49.86 32.93 5.34
CA GLY A 21 49.25 34.16 4.81
C GLY A 21 47.74 34.22 4.98
N SER A 22 47.25 34.12 6.23
CA SER A 22 45.93 34.54 6.71
C SER A 22 44.83 34.85 5.67
N LYS A 23 43.99 33.84 5.34
CA LYS A 23 42.68 34.10 4.72
C LYS A 23 41.68 34.57 5.77
N PRO A 24 40.73 35.46 5.43
CA PRO A 24 39.79 36.02 6.39
C PRO A 24 38.88 34.94 6.98
N THR A 25 38.67 35.00 8.30
CA THR A 25 37.71 34.17 9.01
C THR A 25 36.30 34.42 8.48
N LYS A 26 35.54 33.34 8.28
CA LYS A 26 34.11 33.42 7.96
C LYS A 26 33.38 34.12 9.11
N PRO A 27 32.30 34.87 8.87
CA PRO A 27 31.49 35.44 9.95
C PRO A 27 30.98 34.30 10.85
N GLU A 28 31.16 34.47 12.15
CA GLU A 28 30.72 33.50 13.14
C GLU A 28 29.20 33.31 13.08
N ASP A 29 28.73 32.06 13.21
CA ASP A 29 27.29 31.77 13.25
C ASP A 29 26.66 32.55 14.42
N VAL A 30 25.75 33.50 14.13
CA VAL A 30 25.01 34.24 15.16
C VAL A 30 24.02 33.30 15.85
N VAL A 31 24.49 32.65 16.92
CA VAL A 31 23.71 31.74 17.76
C VAL A 31 23.32 32.45 19.05
N LYS A 32 22.05 32.83 19.14
CA LYS A 32 21.46 33.32 20.40
C LYS A 32 21.03 32.11 21.23
N GLY A 33 21.41 32.06 22.50
CA GLY A 33 21.17 30.94 23.42
C GLY A 33 20.54 31.39 24.74
N VAL A 34 19.67 30.57 25.33
CA VAL A 34 19.06 30.81 26.66
C VAL A 34 18.75 29.49 27.36
N GLN A 35 18.69 29.49 28.70
CA GLN A 35 18.19 28.34 29.46
C GLN A 35 16.69 28.46 29.74
N ILE A 36 15.96 27.37 29.51
CA ILE A 36 14.53 27.26 29.72
C ILE A 36 14.20 25.95 30.46
N LYS A 37 12.99 25.88 31.01
CA LYS A 37 12.39 24.65 31.55
C LYS A 37 11.31 24.11 30.61
N SER A 38 11.20 22.79 30.53
CA SER A 38 10.04 22.10 29.93
C SER A 38 8.87 21.97 30.91
N ASP A 39 7.71 21.53 30.44
CA ASP A 39 6.53 21.23 31.26
C ASP A 39 6.77 20.11 32.30
N ASP A 40 7.72 19.22 32.04
CA ASP A 40 8.22 18.22 33.00
C ASP A 40 9.39 18.72 33.88
N GLY A 41 9.62 20.04 33.93
CA GLY A 41 10.52 20.73 34.86
C GLY A 41 12.02 20.66 34.54
N LYS A 42 12.41 20.03 33.43
CA LYS A 42 13.82 19.79 33.06
C LYS A 42 14.43 21.00 32.36
N LEU A 43 15.72 21.25 32.60
CA LEU A 43 16.47 22.33 31.97
C LEU A 43 16.90 21.97 30.54
N HIS A 44 16.66 22.88 29.59
CA HIS A 44 17.12 22.80 28.21
C HIS A 44 17.81 24.12 27.82
N ASN A 45 18.84 24.01 26.98
CA ASN A 45 19.37 25.14 26.23
C ASN A 45 18.52 25.31 24.96
N LEU A 46 17.95 26.49 24.76
CA LEU A 46 17.28 26.89 23.53
C LEU A 46 18.24 27.74 22.69
N PHE A 47 18.46 27.34 21.45
CA PHE A 47 19.30 28.03 20.48
C PHE A 47 18.48 28.42 19.25
N TYR A 48 18.61 29.66 18.79
CA TYR A 48 18.13 30.09 17.48
C TYR A 48 19.33 30.41 16.60
N ASN A 49 19.43 29.73 15.45
CA ASN A 49 20.40 30.01 14.41
C ASN A 49 19.69 30.74 13.27
N GLU A 50 19.92 32.05 13.17
CA GLU A 50 19.30 32.94 12.18
C GLU A 50 19.69 32.52 10.75
N THR A 51 20.99 32.29 10.50
CA THR A 51 21.55 31.91 9.20
C THR A 51 20.95 30.61 8.62
N LYS A 52 20.71 29.62 9.47
CA LYS A 52 20.18 28.29 9.09
C LYS A 52 18.65 28.19 9.26
N ASN A 53 18.01 29.26 9.72
CA ASN A 53 16.59 29.37 10.04
C ASN A 53 16.06 28.16 10.85
N LYS A 54 16.75 27.84 11.94
CA LYS A 54 16.49 26.65 12.77
C LYS A 54 16.45 26.99 14.26
N LEU A 55 15.50 26.35 14.95
CA LEU A 55 15.32 26.43 16.40
C LEU A 55 15.66 25.09 17.04
N THR A 56 16.64 25.07 17.94
CA THR A 56 17.18 23.83 18.54
C THR A 56 17.02 23.85 20.06
N PHE A 57 16.54 22.74 20.63
CA PHE A 57 16.37 22.52 22.06
C PHE A 57 17.28 21.36 22.48
N SER A 58 18.27 21.64 23.33
CA SER A 58 19.30 20.68 23.77
C SER A 58 19.19 20.44 25.27
N LEU A 59 19.09 19.18 25.72
CA LEU A 59 18.95 18.87 27.15
C LEU A 59 20.25 19.17 27.92
N VAL A 60 20.17 19.97 28.98
CA VAL A 60 21.36 20.33 29.78
C VAL A 60 21.96 19.06 30.41
N GLY A 61 23.27 18.88 30.23
CA GLY A 61 24.01 17.71 30.71
C GLY A 61 24.04 16.50 29.78
N ASN A 62 23.42 16.53 28.59
CA ASN A 62 23.49 15.41 27.64
C ASN A 62 23.48 15.86 26.16
N LYS A 63 24.67 15.94 25.54
CA LYS A 63 24.87 16.44 24.17
C LYS A 63 24.22 15.60 23.06
N CYS A 64 23.76 14.38 23.32
CA CYS A 64 23.18 13.50 22.29
C CYS A 64 21.64 13.61 22.15
N ARG A 65 21.02 14.70 22.64
CA ARG A 65 19.55 14.79 22.81
C ARG A 65 19.00 16.16 22.44
N GLU A 66 18.90 16.40 21.13
CA GLU A 66 18.47 17.68 20.58
C GLU A 66 17.23 17.56 19.71
N LEU A 67 16.22 18.39 19.95
CA LEU A 67 15.11 18.61 19.02
C LEU A 67 15.46 19.83 18.16
N THR A 68 15.55 19.67 16.83
CA THR A 68 15.71 20.80 15.90
C THR A 68 14.48 20.92 15.02
N ILE A 69 13.91 22.13 14.96
CA ILE A 69 12.72 22.47 14.19
C ILE A 69 13.13 23.45 13.08
N SER A 70 12.73 23.20 11.84
CA SER A 70 12.82 24.20 10.77
C SER A 70 11.86 25.33 11.08
N TYR A 71 12.31 26.57 10.98
CA TYR A 71 11.46 27.71 11.35
C TYR A 71 10.24 27.87 10.43
N SER A 72 10.36 27.45 9.16
CA SER A 72 9.23 27.31 8.20
C SER A 72 8.18 26.27 8.61
N GLU A 73 8.50 25.37 9.55
CA GLU A 73 7.59 24.36 10.09
C GLU A 73 6.95 24.82 11.42
N ILE A 74 7.29 26.02 11.92
CA ILE A 74 6.59 26.66 13.05
C ILE A 74 5.30 27.30 12.54
N LEU A 75 4.17 26.95 13.14
CA LEU A 75 2.86 27.52 12.84
C LEU A 75 2.63 28.83 13.60
N SER A 76 2.77 28.82 14.92
CA SER A 76 2.54 30.01 15.74
C SER A 76 3.26 29.95 17.09
N ILE A 77 3.40 31.11 17.71
CA ILE A 77 4.02 31.27 19.03
C ILE A 77 3.06 32.10 19.90
N ARG A 78 2.64 31.54 21.03
CA ARG A 78 1.56 32.10 21.87
C ARG A 78 1.97 32.18 23.35
N GLN A 79 1.39 33.13 24.08
CA GLN A 79 1.54 33.26 25.54
C GLN A 79 0.52 32.40 26.32
N THR A 80 -0.52 31.91 25.63
CA THR A 80 -1.60 31.08 26.19
C THR A 80 -1.64 29.75 25.44
N PRO A 81 -1.83 28.61 26.13
CA PRO A 81 -1.90 27.31 25.49
C PRO A 81 -3.16 27.15 24.64
N VAL A 82 -3.06 26.33 23.60
CA VAL A 82 -4.15 25.88 22.71
C VAL A 82 -4.25 24.37 22.84
N LYS A 83 -5.43 23.86 23.20
CA LYS A 83 -5.61 22.41 23.43
C LYS A 83 -5.47 21.62 22.12
N ILE A 84 -4.39 20.86 22.00
CA ILE A 84 -4.15 19.94 20.89
C ILE A 84 -4.65 18.52 21.23
N TYR A 85 -5.55 17.97 20.41
CA TYR A 85 -6.04 16.59 20.52
C TYR A 85 -5.75 15.83 19.23
N GLY A 86 -5.05 14.69 19.31
CA GLY A 86 -4.74 13.88 18.12
C GLY A 86 -3.88 14.61 17.06
N GLY A 87 -3.18 15.67 17.46
CA GLY A 87 -2.43 16.54 16.55
C GLY A 87 -3.24 17.65 15.89
N LEU A 88 -4.46 17.94 16.38
CA LEU A 88 -5.35 19.01 15.91
C LEU A 88 -5.65 20.03 17.03
N PRO A 89 -5.61 21.34 16.75
CA PRO A 89 -6.13 22.35 17.68
C PRO A 89 -7.66 22.28 17.77
N LYS A 90 -8.19 22.46 18.98
CA LYS A 90 -9.62 22.80 19.15
C LYS A 90 -9.85 24.28 18.82
N LYS A 91 -11.05 24.58 18.32
CA LYS A 91 -11.54 25.94 18.08
C LYS A 91 -11.42 26.78 19.36
N ILE A 92 -10.89 27.99 19.23
CA ILE A 92 -10.55 28.85 20.36
C ILE A 92 -11.80 29.65 20.74
N TYR A 93 -12.36 29.43 21.93
CA TYR A 93 -13.44 30.24 22.47
C TYR A 93 -12.86 31.42 23.27
N PRO A 94 -13.43 32.63 23.19
CA PRO A 94 -12.89 33.82 23.87
C PRO A 94 -12.65 33.63 25.37
N ASP A 95 -13.53 32.89 26.04
CA ASP A 95 -13.51 32.73 27.50
C ASP A 95 -12.34 31.86 28.02
N GLU A 96 -11.70 31.05 27.16
CA GLU A 96 -10.54 30.23 27.54
C GLU A 96 -9.20 31.00 27.55
N HIS A 97 -9.18 32.29 27.23
CA HIS A 97 -7.95 33.12 27.22
C HIS A 97 -7.28 33.31 28.61
N ASN A 98 -7.93 32.90 29.69
CA ASN A 98 -7.70 33.40 31.05
C ASN A 98 -6.63 32.67 31.90
N LYS A 99 -5.71 31.91 31.29
CA LYS A 99 -4.53 31.33 31.98
C LYS A 99 -3.22 31.64 31.26
N LYS A 100 -2.79 32.91 31.34
CA LYS A 100 -1.41 33.29 31.05
C LYS A 100 -0.49 32.74 32.14
N HIS A 101 0.54 31.98 31.77
CA HIS A 101 1.66 31.69 32.65
C HIS A 101 2.74 32.76 32.40
N PRO A 102 3.19 33.52 33.42
CA PRO A 102 3.95 34.76 33.22
C PRO A 102 5.27 34.58 32.42
N ASN A 103 5.94 33.44 32.61
CA ASN A 103 7.21 33.13 31.93
C ASN A 103 7.05 32.06 30.83
N ALA A 104 5.84 31.75 30.35
CA ALA A 104 5.64 30.70 29.36
C ALA A 104 5.54 31.24 27.92
N LEU A 105 6.07 30.47 26.97
CA LEU A 105 5.68 30.50 25.56
C LEU A 105 5.31 29.10 25.09
N TYR A 106 4.35 29.04 24.18
CA TYR A 106 3.88 27.83 23.53
C TYR A 106 4.18 27.94 22.03
N ILE A 107 5.08 27.09 21.54
CA ILE A 107 5.49 27.04 20.13
C ILE A 107 4.74 25.88 19.47
N TYR A 108 3.86 26.20 18.53
CA TYR A 108 3.14 25.21 17.73
C TYR A 108 3.90 24.98 16.42
N TYR A 109 4.19 23.72 16.12
CA TYR A 109 4.97 23.34 14.93
C TYR A 109 4.40 22.08 14.28
N THR A 110 4.64 21.93 12.98
CA THR A 110 4.22 20.76 12.22
C THR A 110 5.19 19.60 12.45
N TYR A 111 4.68 18.38 12.47
CA TYR A 111 5.48 17.16 12.41
C TYR A 111 4.80 16.13 11.50
N ARG A 112 5.61 15.31 10.83
CA ARG A 112 5.12 14.10 10.16
C ARG A 112 4.79 13.05 11.23
N GLN A 113 3.51 12.71 11.37
CA GLN A 113 3.07 11.60 12.22
C GLN A 113 3.44 10.25 11.59
N ASN A 114 3.40 10.18 10.27
CA ASN A 114 3.87 9.06 9.47
C ASN A 114 4.31 9.61 8.08
N ILE A 115 4.67 8.77 7.09
CA ILE A 115 5.13 9.26 5.76
C ILE A 115 4.06 9.99 4.92
N TYR A 116 2.81 10.05 5.36
CA TYR A 116 1.71 10.75 4.67
C TYR A 116 1.05 11.83 5.52
N LEU A 117 0.85 11.56 6.82
CA LEU A 117 0.05 12.40 7.71
C LEU A 117 0.90 13.49 8.38
N TRP A 118 0.52 14.74 8.15
CA TRP A 118 1.06 15.90 8.84
C TRP A 118 0.14 16.33 9.99
N ARG A 119 0.73 16.64 11.15
CA ARG A 119 0.02 16.97 12.39
C ARG A 119 0.74 18.07 13.15
N ILE A 120 0.09 18.62 14.17
CA ILE A 120 0.60 19.75 14.96
C ILE A 120 1.05 19.25 16.34
N ARG A 121 2.19 19.75 16.82
CA ARG A 121 2.69 19.57 18.18
C ARG A 121 2.85 20.92 18.88
N GLU A 122 2.83 20.86 20.20
CA GLU A 122 3.16 21.95 21.10
C GLU A 122 4.54 21.69 21.71
N ALA A 123 5.38 22.72 21.79
CA ALA A 123 6.50 22.81 22.71
C ALA A 123 6.19 23.93 23.72
N ALA A 124 5.82 23.55 24.94
CA ALA A 124 5.65 24.46 26.06
C ALA A 124 7.01 24.73 26.71
N ILE A 125 7.43 25.98 26.73
CA ILE A 125 8.72 26.43 27.28
C ILE A 125 8.51 27.49 28.35
N PHE A 126 9.28 27.39 29.43
CA PHE A 126 9.20 28.27 30.60
C PHE A 126 10.57 28.93 30.82
N PHE A 127 10.63 30.25 30.68
CA PHE A 127 11.85 31.03 30.89
C PHE A 127 12.12 31.24 32.38
N LEU A 128 13.38 31.50 32.72
CA LEU A 128 13.77 31.81 34.10
C LEU A 128 13.25 33.18 34.53
N THR A 129 13.26 34.17 33.61
CA THR A 129 12.73 35.52 33.83
C THR A 129 11.70 35.94 32.78
N THR A 130 10.81 36.87 33.15
CA THR A 130 9.85 37.49 32.22
C THR A 130 10.56 38.27 31.10
N ARG A 131 11.69 38.93 31.42
CA ARG A 131 12.49 39.71 30.47
C ARG A 131 13.06 38.83 29.35
N GLU A 132 13.61 37.66 29.68
CA GLU A 132 14.07 36.70 28.66
C GLU A 132 12.90 36.21 27.79
N LYS A 133 11.76 35.88 28.40
CA LYS A 133 10.54 35.48 27.68
C LYS A 133 10.12 36.55 26.67
N GLU A 134 10.15 37.83 27.04
CA GLU A 134 9.75 38.94 26.15
C GLU A 134 10.74 39.16 25.02
N GLN A 135 12.04 39.12 25.32
CA GLN A 135 13.10 39.19 24.30
C GLN A 135 13.00 38.05 23.28
N TRP A 136 12.78 36.82 23.75
CA TRP A 136 12.63 35.65 22.87
C TRP A 136 11.29 35.61 22.15
N GLU A 137 10.21 36.13 22.74
CA GLU A 137 8.93 36.29 22.03
C GLU A 137 9.08 37.26 20.85
N ALA A 138 9.76 38.39 21.03
CA ALA A 138 10.02 39.34 19.95
C ALA A 138 10.93 38.74 18.87
N LEU A 139 12.04 38.11 19.29
CA LEU A 139 13.00 37.43 18.40
C LEU A 139 12.34 36.33 17.55
N LEU A 140 11.47 35.51 18.15
CA LEU A 140 10.86 34.38 17.46
C LEU A 140 9.54 34.72 16.75
N LYS A 141 8.91 35.88 16.98
CA LYS A 141 7.69 36.27 16.24
C LYS A 141 7.98 37.09 14.98
N LYS A 142 9.00 37.96 15.00
CA LYS A 142 9.28 38.84 13.86
C LYS A 142 9.54 38.06 12.56
N PRO A 143 10.53 37.13 12.48
CA PRO A 143 10.78 36.41 11.24
C PRO A 143 9.60 35.54 10.79
N LEU A 144 8.76 35.06 11.73
CA LEU A 144 7.58 34.24 11.45
C LEU A 144 6.49 35.03 10.70
N SER A 145 6.39 36.34 10.96
CA SER A 145 5.50 37.26 10.23
C SER A 145 6.07 37.70 8.88
N GLU A 146 7.38 37.55 8.69
CA GLU A 146 8.12 37.93 7.48
C GLU A 146 8.26 36.77 6.47
N LEU A 147 7.82 35.54 6.83
CA LEU A 147 7.80 34.38 5.92
C LEU A 147 6.91 34.61 4.70
N SER A 148 7.51 34.95 3.56
CA SER A 148 6.84 35.19 2.28
C SER A 148 6.12 33.97 1.71
N GLU A 149 6.50 32.77 2.13
CA GLU A 149 5.85 31.52 1.70
C GLU A 149 4.46 31.33 2.33
N ARG A 150 4.19 31.89 3.51
CA ARG A 150 2.91 31.71 4.22
C ARG A 150 1.81 32.59 3.61
N PRO A 151 0.63 32.03 3.27
CA PRO A 151 -0.50 32.84 2.81
C PRO A 151 -1.01 33.74 3.95
N LYS A 152 -1.29 35.00 3.62
CA LYS A 152 -1.89 36.00 4.52
C LYS A 152 -3.39 36.09 4.29
N ASN A 153 -3.82 36.16 3.02
CA ASN A 153 -5.23 36.24 2.60
C ASN A 153 -5.60 35.04 1.72
N ILE A 154 -6.68 34.33 2.05
CA ILE A 154 -7.25 33.28 1.21
C ILE A 154 -8.76 33.42 1.04
N ILE A 155 -9.29 32.97 -0.08
CA ILE A 155 -10.72 32.73 -0.28
C ILE A 155 -10.98 31.22 -0.15
N VAL A 156 -12.02 30.83 0.60
CA VAL A 156 -12.41 29.44 0.84
C VAL A 156 -13.81 29.19 0.31
N PHE A 157 -13.92 28.52 -0.84
CA PHE A 157 -15.19 28.05 -1.38
C PHE A 157 -15.56 26.71 -0.76
N ILE A 158 -16.77 26.59 -0.23
CA ILE A 158 -17.30 25.35 0.37
C ILE A 158 -18.58 24.95 -0.35
N ASN A 159 -18.62 23.74 -0.91
CA ASN A 159 -19.88 23.15 -1.37
C ASN A 159 -20.58 22.47 -0.18
N PRO A 160 -21.67 23.04 0.37
CA PRO A 160 -22.28 22.53 1.60
C PRO A 160 -22.84 21.11 1.45
N TYR A 161 -23.21 20.69 0.24
CA TYR A 161 -23.73 19.35 -0.07
C TYR A 161 -22.63 18.27 -0.15
N GLY A 162 -21.35 18.67 -0.23
CA GLY A 162 -20.20 17.77 -0.23
C GLY A 162 -20.18 16.82 0.96
N GLY A 163 -19.70 15.59 0.74
CA GLY A 163 -19.44 14.62 1.82
C GLY A 163 -20.71 14.10 2.49
N LYS A 164 -21.84 14.05 1.76
CA LYS A 164 -23.20 13.82 2.28
C LYS A 164 -23.64 14.95 3.23
N GLY A 165 -23.49 16.19 2.81
CA GLY A 165 -23.88 17.38 3.59
C GLY A 165 -22.94 17.73 4.75
N LYS A 166 -21.67 17.29 4.71
CA LYS A 166 -20.70 17.41 5.81
C LYS A 166 -19.54 18.36 5.53
N ALA A 167 -19.35 18.84 4.30
CA ALA A 167 -18.20 19.67 3.92
C ALA A 167 -17.97 20.88 4.85
N LYS A 168 -19.03 21.64 5.17
CA LYS A 168 -18.93 22.75 6.13
C LYS A 168 -18.48 22.27 7.52
N GLN A 169 -19.07 21.19 8.04
CA GLN A 169 -18.68 20.63 9.33
C GLN A 169 -17.24 20.10 9.35
N ILE A 170 -16.74 19.57 8.23
CA ILE A 170 -15.35 19.14 8.07
C ILE A 170 -14.43 20.37 8.15
N TYR A 171 -14.76 21.45 7.42
CA TYR A 171 -14.02 22.71 7.49
C TYR A 171 -13.98 23.27 8.92
N ASP A 172 -15.16 23.49 9.53
CA ASP A 172 -15.32 24.07 10.88
C ASP A 172 -14.54 23.30 11.97
N LYS A 173 -14.39 21.97 11.82
CA LYS A 173 -13.77 21.09 12.83
C LYS A 173 -12.32 20.70 12.57
N GLN A 174 -11.87 20.68 11.31
CA GLN A 174 -10.58 20.08 10.93
C GLN A 174 -9.65 21.04 10.18
N VAL A 175 -10.19 22.09 9.56
CA VAL A 175 -9.41 23.01 8.71
C VAL A 175 -9.33 24.40 9.34
N GLU A 176 -10.47 24.99 9.70
CA GLU A 176 -10.54 26.32 10.28
C GLU A 176 -9.64 26.48 11.53
N PRO A 177 -9.64 25.56 12.52
CA PRO A 177 -8.80 25.71 13.71
C PRO A 177 -7.29 25.73 13.42
N ILE A 178 -6.85 25.16 12.29
CA ILE A 178 -5.43 25.16 11.86
C ILE A 178 -5.07 26.50 11.22
N LEU A 179 -5.94 27.03 10.36
CA LEU A 179 -5.75 28.33 9.71
C LEU A 179 -5.84 29.49 10.72
N GLU A 180 -6.77 29.39 11.67
CA GLU A 180 -6.93 30.29 12.81
C GLU A 180 -5.72 30.28 13.75
N LEU A 181 -5.11 29.10 13.99
CA LEU A 181 -3.89 28.99 14.81
C LEU A 181 -2.71 29.79 14.22
N VAL A 182 -2.65 29.91 12.89
CA VAL A 182 -1.61 30.65 12.15
C VAL A 182 -1.97 32.13 11.94
N GLY A 183 -3.25 32.50 12.04
CA GLY A 183 -3.72 33.86 11.78
C GLY A 183 -3.92 34.20 10.31
N VAL A 184 -4.20 33.19 9.47
CA VAL A 184 -4.54 33.42 8.04
C VAL A 184 -5.91 34.09 7.94
N ASN A 185 -5.98 35.23 7.27
CA ASN A 185 -7.23 35.90 6.92
C ASN A 185 -7.96 35.08 5.84
N ARG A 186 -9.25 34.84 6.04
CA ARG A 186 -10.02 33.85 5.28
C ARG A 186 -11.43 34.36 5.00
N GLU A 187 -11.74 34.60 3.73
CA GLU A 187 -13.10 34.84 3.27
C GLU A 187 -13.76 33.49 2.97
N VAL A 188 -14.89 33.16 3.61
CA VAL A 188 -15.52 31.84 3.49
C VAL A 188 -16.86 31.95 2.75
N ILE A 189 -16.91 31.37 1.55
CA ILE A 189 -18.04 31.48 0.63
C ILE A 189 -18.71 30.10 0.48
N LEU A 190 -19.97 29.99 0.87
CA LEU A 190 -20.77 28.78 0.65
C LEU A 190 -21.35 28.80 -0.77
N THR A 191 -21.08 27.78 -1.59
CA THR A 191 -21.62 27.73 -2.95
C THR A 191 -23.10 27.33 -2.97
N GLN A 192 -23.91 28.12 -3.67
CA GLN A 192 -25.37 27.96 -3.69
C GLN A 192 -25.88 27.20 -4.92
N ARG A 193 -25.16 27.31 -6.04
CA ARG A 193 -25.47 26.70 -7.34
C ARG A 193 -24.20 26.21 -8.03
N ALA A 194 -24.35 25.47 -9.13
CA ALA A 194 -23.26 25.23 -10.07
C ALA A 194 -22.73 26.55 -10.63
N ASP A 195 -21.43 26.58 -10.93
CA ASP A 195 -20.69 27.75 -11.41
C ASP A 195 -20.63 28.94 -10.44
N HIS A 196 -21.14 28.82 -9.20
CA HIS A 196 -21.12 29.94 -8.26
C HIS A 196 -19.69 30.38 -7.90
N ALA A 197 -18.76 29.43 -7.74
CA ALA A 197 -17.37 29.78 -7.46
C ALA A 197 -16.68 30.38 -8.69
N ARG A 198 -17.01 29.87 -9.88
CA ARG A 198 -16.53 30.37 -11.17
C ARG A 198 -16.95 31.82 -11.41
N ASP A 199 -18.20 32.16 -11.14
CA ASP A 199 -18.74 33.51 -11.34
C ASP A 199 -18.20 34.49 -10.28
N THR A 200 -18.15 34.07 -9.01
CA THR A 200 -17.53 34.86 -7.93
C THR A 200 -16.10 35.30 -8.31
N ILE A 201 -15.26 34.39 -8.82
CA ILE A 201 -13.87 34.70 -9.19
C ILE A 201 -13.77 35.67 -10.38
N LYS A 202 -14.73 35.65 -11.31
CA LYS A 202 -14.80 36.64 -12.40
C LYS A 202 -15.18 38.02 -11.87
N GLU A 203 -16.11 38.08 -10.91
CA GLU A 203 -16.68 39.30 -10.36
C GLU A 203 -15.82 39.97 -9.26
N LEU A 204 -14.80 39.27 -8.72
CA LEU A 204 -13.86 39.85 -7.74
C LEU A 204 -13.23 41.17 -8.25
N GLY A 205 -13.33 42.23 -7.45
CA GLY A 205 -12.67 43.51 -7.73
C GLY A 205 -11.15 43.38 -7.88
N ILE A 206 -10.54 44.30 -8.63
CA ILE A 206 -9.10 44.28 -8.96
C ILE A 206 -8.23 44.20 -7.70
N ASP A 207 -8.55 45.00 -6.67
CA ASP A 207 -7.78 45.01 -5.42
C ASP A 207 -7.87 43.68 -4.65
N SER A 208 -9.07 43.13 -4.50
CA SER A 208 -9.30 41.83 -3.84
C SER A 208 -8.62 40.68 -4.60
N TRP A 209 -8.75 40.68 -5.93
CA TRP A 209 -8.04 39.73 -6.80
C TRP A 209 -6.52 39.93 -6.75
N GLY A 210 -6.05 41.16 -6.49
CA GLY A 210 -4.66 41.57 -6.29
C GLY A 210 -4.09 41.32 -4.88
N SER A 211 -4.93 41.06 -3.87
CA SER A 211 -4.51 40.85 -2.47
C SER A 211 -4.53 39.41 -1.98
N ILE A 212 -5.13 38.47 -2.72
CA ILE A 212 -5.19 37.04 -2.36
C ILE A 212 -3.86 36.31 -2.58
N ASP A 213 -3.49 35.43 -1.63
CA ASP A 213 -2.33 34.52 -1.71
C ASP A 213 -2.75 33.08 -2.04
N GLY A 214 -4.04 32.77 -1.91
CA GLY A 214 -4.58 31.45 -2.22
C GLY A 214 -6.10 31.38 -2.39
N VAL A 215 -6.55 30.39 -3.17
CA VAL A 215 -7.96 30.04 -3.30
C VAL A 215 -8.13 28.56 -2.95
N VAL A 216 -9.02 28.27 -2.00
CA VAL A 216 -9.19 26.95 -1.39
C VAL A 216 -10.58 26.41 -1.68
N SER A 217 -10.68 25.19 -2.21
CA SER A 217 -11.95 24.47 -2.40
C SER A 217 -12.15 23.38 -1.33
N VAL A 218 -13.30 23.40 -0.67
CA VAL A 218 -13.76 22.36 0.26
C VAL A 218 -14.92 21.61 -0.37
N GLY A 219 -14.61 20.46 -0.96
CA GLY A 219 -15.53 19.72 -1.80
C GLY A 219 -14.86 18.54 -2.49
N GLY A 220 -15.31 18.20 -3.69
CA GLY A 220 -14.62 17.26 -4.58
C GLY A 220 -14.08 17.95 -5.83
N ASP A 221 -13.45 17.16 -6.69
CA ASP A 221 -12.72 17.61 -7.89
C ASP A 221 -13.54 18.62 -8.77
N GLY A 222 -14.86 18.49 -8.89
CA GLY A 222 -15.70 19.45 -9.64
C GLY A 222 -15.79 20.88 -9.08
N LEU A 223 -15.82 21.08 -7.75
CA LEU A 223 -15.77 22.45 -7.18
C LEU A 223 -14.40 23.08 -7.43
N PHE A 224 -13.35 22.25 -7.40
CA PHE A 224 -12.00 22.69 -7.74
C PHE A 224 -11.92 23.13 -9.21
N ASN A 225 -12.56 22.42 -10.15
CA ASN A 225 -12.58 22.81 -11.56
C ASN A 225 -13.27 24.17 -11.82
N GLU A 226 -14.37 24.48 -11.14
CA GLU A 226 -15.01 25.81 -11.21
C GLU A 226 -14.01 26.94 -10.87
N VAL A 227 -13.25 26.74 -9.79
CA VAL A 227 -12.23 27.65 -9.28
C VAL A 227 -11.00 27.71 -10.20
N LEU A 228 -10.52 26.57 -10.68
CA LEU A 228 -9.37 26.46 -11.57
C LEU A 228 -9.63 27.18 -12.90
N TYR A 229 -10.78 26.89 -13.53
CA TYR A 229 -11.14 27.40 -14.85
C TYR A 229 -11.26 28.93 -14.87
N SER A 230 -12.01 29.50 -13.92
CA SER A 230 -12.15 30.95 -13.76
C SER A 230 -10.80 31.63 -13.47
N SER A 231 -9.99 31.04 -12.58
CA SER A 231 -8.70 31.59 -12.20
C SER A 231 -7.70 31.64 -13.36
N ILE A 232 -7.62 30.58 -14.15
CA ILE A 232 -6.71 30.54 -15.32
C ILE A 232 -7.16 31.55 -16.37
N ILE A 233 -8.44 31.57 -16.75
CA ILE A 233 -8.96 32.47 -17.79
C ILE A 233 -8.73 33.94 -17.41
N ARG A 234 -9.04 34.31 -16.16
CA ARG A 234 -8.79 35.67 -15.67
C ARG A 234 -7.30 36.03 -15.73
N THR A 235 -6.43 35.13 -15.26
CA THR A 235 -4.97 35.32 -15.33
C THR A 235 -4.48 35.51 -16.77
N GLN A 236 -4.99 34.74 -17.74
CA GLN A 236 -4.56 34.89 -19.14
C GLN A 236 -5.05 36.20 -19.75
N SER A 237 -6.31 36.57 -19.51
CA SER A 237 -6.91 37.82 -19.96
C SER A 237 -6.16 39.05 -19.45
N GLU A 238 -5.82 39.08 -18.15
CA GLU A 238 -5.04 40.16 -17.53
C GLU A 238 -3.59 40.26 -18.06
N ASN A 239 -3.06 39.19 -18.66
CA ASN A 239 -1.70 39.14 -19.22
C ASN A 239 -1.70 39.15 -20.77
N GLY A 240 -2.84 39.42 -21.43
CA GLY A 240 -2.95 39.48 -22.89
C GLY A 240 -2.64 38.16 -23.60
N LYS A 241 -2.79 37.02 -22.94
CA LYS A 241 -2.61 35.69 -23.54
C LYS A 241 -3.97 35.16 -24.02
N ASP A 242 -4.08 34.82 -25.30
CA ASP A 242 -5.25 34.08 -25.80
C ASP A 242 -5.14 32.60 -25.40
N ILE A 243 -6.12 32.14 -24.63
CA ILE A 243 -6.22 30.74 -24.20
C ILE A 243 -6.92 29.86 -25.23
N ASN A 244 -7.60 30.44 -26.22
CA ASN A 244 -8.23 29.71 -27.32
C ASN A 244 -7.22 29.28 -28.39
N ASP A 245 -6.09 29.99 -28.50
CA ASP A 245 -4.98 29.59 -29.37
C ASP A 245 -4.33 28.29 -28.86
N VAL A 246 -4.61 27.19 -29.56
CA VAL A 246 -3.97 25.88 -29.36
C VAL A 246 -2.44 25.97 -29.46
N ASN A 247 -1.90 26.98 -30.15
CA ASN A 247 -0.48 27.24 -30.39
C ASN A 247 0.17 28.33 -29.51
N VAL A 248 -0.54 28.91 -28.54
CA VAL A 248 -0.03 29.92 -27.61
C VAL A 248 1.35 29.53 -27.03
N ASP A 249 2.34 30.41 -27.09
CA ASP A 249 3.72 30.14 -26.67
C ASP A 249 3.81 29.57 -25.24
N LYS A 250 3.22 30.28 -24.27
CA LYS A 250 3.25 29.96 -22.85
C LYS A 250 2.13 30.70 -22.12
N LEU A 251 1.29 29.95 -21.40
CA LEU A 251 0.31 30.50 -20.47
C LEU A 251 0.98 30.96 -19.15
N VAL A 252 0.40 31.98 -18.52
CA VAL A 252 0.89 32.58 -17.28
C VAL A 252 0.33 31.86 -16.07
N THR A 253 1.20 31.45 -15.15
CA THR A 253 0.82 30.84 -13.87
C THR A 253 0.07 31.84 -12.98
N PRO A 254 -1.09 31.49 -12.41
CA PRO A 254 -1.77 32.34 -11.42
C PRO A 254 -0.84 32.69 -10.25
N ARG A 255 -0.90 33.95 -9.82
CA ARG A 255 -0.01 34.53 -8.79
C ARG A 255 -0.17 33.90 -7.40
N PHE A 256 -1.33 33.29 -7.13
CA PHE A 256 -1.68 32.61 -5.88
C PHE A 256 -1.61 31.09 -6.00
N ARG A 257 -1.79 30.39 -4.87
CA ARG A 257 -1.81 28.92 -4.81
C ARG A 257 -3.21 28.35 -4.60
N PHE A 258 -3.47 27.19 -5.18
CA PHE A 258 -4.71 26.45 -4.97
C PHE A 258 -4.61 25.55 -3.72
N GLY A 259 -5.66 25.53 -2.90
CA GLY A 259 -5.84 24.54 -1.84
C GLY A 259 -7.03 23.64 -2.16
N ILE A 260 -6.93 22.35 -1.87
CA ILE A 260 -8.03 21.41 -2.05
C ILE A 260 -8.20 20.56 -0.79
N ILE A 261 -9.40 20.57 -0.23
CA ILE A 261 -9.79 19.83 0.97
C ILE A 261 -10.82 18.77 0.56
N GLY A 262 -10.43 17.50 0.68
CA GLY A 262 -11.23 16.33 0.27
C GLY A 262 -12.51 16.15 1.09
N ALA A 263 -13.59 16.76 0.62
CA ALA A 263 -14.94 16.59 1.13
C ALA A 263 -15.91 16.10 0.02
N GLY A 264 -15.40 15.52 -1.06
CA GLY A 264 -16.15 15.02 -2.20
C GLY A 264 -16.52 13.54 -2.14
N SER A 265 -17.07 13.03 -3.26
CA SER A 265 -17.13 11.58 -3.56
C SER A 265 -16.00 11.11 -4.48
N ALA A 266 -15.17 12.04 -4.95
CA ALA A 266 -13.92 11.85 -5.67
C ALA A 266 -12.98 12.99 -5.25
N ASN A 267 -11.78 12.60 -4.80
CA ASN A 267 -10.75 13.45 -4.20
C ASN A 267 -9.38 13.06 -4.81
N SER A 268 -9.33 12.87 -6.13
CA SER A 268 -8.15 12.30 -6.80
C SER A 268 -6.98 13.28 -6.91
N ILE A 269 -7.31 14.58 -7.03
CA ILE A 269 -6.31 15.67 -6.97
C ILE A 269 -5.74 15.78 -5.56
N VAL A 270 -6.59 15.73 -4.52
CA VAL A 270 -6.18 15.73 -3.09
C VAL A 270 -5.15 14.63 -2.82
N SER A 271 -5.45 13.41 -3.25
CA SER A 271 -4.61 12.23 -3.02
C SER A 271 -3.27 12.32 -3.76
N SER A 272 -3.25 12.94 -4.95
CA SER A 272 -2.04 13.07 -5.77
C SER A 272 -1.12 14.23 -5.32
N VAL A 273 -1.69 15.33 -4.83
CA VAL A 273 -0.95 16.54 -4.40
C VAL A 273 -0.48 16.49 -2.94
N HIS A 274 -1.20 15.78 -2.06
CA HIS A 274 -0.83 15.62 -0.64
C HIS A 274 -0.33 14.20 -0.30
N GLY A 275 -0.42 13.25 -1.23
CA GLY A 275 -0.15 11.83 -0.99
C GLY A 275 -1.22 11.10 -0.16
N VAL A 276 -2.25 11.81 0.33
CA VAL A 276 -3.31 11.25 1.19
C VAL A 276 -4.58 12.10 1.17
N ASP A 277 -5.74 11.44 1.23
CA ASP A 277 -7.04 12.08 1.43
C ASP A 277 -7.30 12.34 2.93
N ASP A 278 -6.57 13.30 3.50
CA ASP A 278 -6.65 13.72 4.91
C ASP A 278 -6.76 15.24 5.03
N CYS A 279 -7.96 15.72 5.37
CA CYS A 279 -8.27 17.16 5.46
C CYS A 279 -7.31 17.96 6.37
N PRO A 280 -6.90 17.46 7.56
CA PRO A 280 -5.87 18.12 8.36
C PRO A 280 -4.52 18.28 7.68
N THR A 281 -4.04 17.26 6.94
CA THR A 281 -2.76 17.32 6.23
C THR A 281 -2.79 18.41 5.15
N ALA A 282 -3.86 18.47 4.37
CA ALA A 282 -4.06 19.53 3.39
C ALA A 282 -4.13 20.93 4.05
N ALA A 283 -4.85 21.06 5.17
CA ALA A 283 -4.91 22.30 5.95
C ALA A 283 -3.55 22.73 6.52
N VAL A 284 -2.71 21.77 6.97
CA VAL A 284 -1.34 22.04 7.40
C VAL A 284 -0.49 22.55 6.24
N HIS A 285 -0.58 21.96 5.05
CA HIS A 285 0.16 22.42 3.87
C HIS A 285 -0.22 23.85 3.44
N ILE A 286 -1.50 24.22 3.55
CA ILE A 286 -1.96 25.61 3.37
C ILE A 286 -1.34 26.52 4.44
N ALA A 287 -1.40 26.12 5.72
CA ALA A 287 -0.96 26.93 6.85
C ALA A 287 0.56 27.20 6.90
N ILE A 288 1.40 26.24 6.46
CA ILE A 288 2.85 26.46 6.27
C ILE A 288 3.18 27.09 4.91
N GLY A 289 2.22 27.20 3.98
CA GLY A 289 2.48 27.75 2.65
C GLY A 289 3.38 26.87 1.79
N SER A 290 3.21 25.54 1.83
CA SER A 290 3.94 24.65 0.91
C SER A 290 3.63 25.01 -0.57
N CYS A 291 4.50 24.59 -1.49
CA CYS A 291 4.31 24.82 -2.91
C CYS A 291 4.64 23.54 -3.71
N CYS A 292 3.69 23.09 -4.52
CA CYS A 292 3.85 22.03 -5.51
C CYS A 292 3.37 22.58 -6.86
N ALA A 293 4.22 22.56 -7.89
CA ALA A 293 3.86 23.00 -9.24
C ALA A 293 3.22 21.83 -10.00
N VAL A 294 2.17 22.12 -10.77
CA VAL A 294 1.34 21.08 -11.40
C VAL A 294 1.03 21.44 -12.84
N ASP A 295 1.10 20.45 -13.71
CA ASP A 295 0.78 20.58 -15.12
C ASP A 295 -0.74 20.68 -15.36
N VAL A 296 -1.12 21.32 -16.47
CA VAL A 296 -2.54 21.49 -16.83
C VAL A 296 -2.73 21.21 -18.32
N CYS A 297 -3.76 20.43 -18.66
CA CYS A 297 -4.19 20.17 -20.01
C CYS A 297 -5.37 21.08 -20.39
N THR A 298 -5.23 21.82 -21.50
CA THR A 298 -6.35 22.51 -22.16
C THR A 298 -6.92 21.62 -23.26
N VAL A 299 -8.25 21.63 -23.41
CA VAL A 299 -8.98 20.87 -24.42
C VAL A 299 -9.80 21.81 -25.30
N HIS A 300 -9.56 21.76 -26.59
CA HIS A 300 -10.08 22.70 -27.58
C HIS A 300 -10.94 22.00 -28.64
N GLU A 301 -12.04 22.67 -28.99
CA GLU A 301 -12.93 22.32 -30.12
C GLU A 301 -12.63 23.28 -31.27
N GLY A 302 -11.66 22.91 -32.12
CA GLY A 302 -11.10 23.85 -33.11
C GLY A 302 -10.41 25.03 -32.43
N LEU A 303 -10.87 26.25 -32.70
CA LEU A 303 -10.34 27.52 -32.15
C LEU A 303 -11.09 27.99 -30.89
N THR A 304 -11.65 27.08 -30.10
CA THR A 304 -12.42 27.42 -28.89
C THR A 304 -12.01 26.53 -27.73
N LEU A 305 -11.63 27.12 -26.61
CA LEU A 305 -11.35 26.37 -25.38
C LEU A 305 -12.66 25.77 -24.84
N SER A 306 -12.77 24.45 -24.88
CA SER A 306 -13.92 23.72 -24.34
C SER A 306 -13.75 23.44 -22.85
N ARG A 307 -12.60 22.89 -22.43
CA ARG A 307 -12.34 22.48 -21.03
C ARG A 307 -10.87 22.63 -20.62
N ILE A 308 -10.66 22.59 -19.30
CA ILE A 308 -9.35 22.52 -18.65
C ILE A 308 -9.36 21.31 -17.70
N SER A 309 -8.27 20.55 -17.63
CA SER A 309 -8.08 19.40 -16.75
C SER A 309 -6.67 19.42 -16.15
N ALA A 310 -6.56 19.13 -14.87
CA ALA A 310 -5.32 18.97 -14.11
C ALA A 310 -5.17 17.55 -13.52
N ASN A 311 -5.97 16.58 -13.96
CA ASN A 311 -5.97 15.22 -13.41
C ASN A 311 -6.14 14.13 -14.48
N ALA A 312 -7.37 13.71 -14.79
CA ALA A 312 -7.65 12.51 -15.57
C ALA A 312 -8.68 12.78 -16.68
N ILE A 313 -8.24 12.62 -17.92
CA ILE A 313 -9.05 12.69 -19.13
C ILE A 313 -9.31 11.25 -19.60
N SER A 314 -10.56 10.86 -19.82
CA SER A 314 -10.87 9.49 -20.28
C SER A 314 -12.09 9.41 -21.17
N TYR A 315 -11.97 8.58 -22.20
CA TYR A 315 -13.02 8.25 -23.17
C TYR A 315 -13.04 6.73 -23.41
N GLY A 316 -14.15 6.25 -23.95
CA GLY A 316 -14.44 4.83 -24.02
C GLY A 316 -15.15 4.34 -22.76
N TRP A 317 -14.90 3.08 -22.38
CA TRP A 317 -15.58 2.45 -21.23
C TRP A 317 -15.45 3.28 -19.94
N LEU A 318 -14.30 3.88 -19.66
CA LEU A 318 -14.12 4.65 -18.41
C LEU A 318 -14.91 5.97 -18.41
N GLY A 319 -14.94 6.69 -19.54
CA GLY A 319 -15.74 7.90 -19.71
C GLY A 319 -17.24 7.62 -19.56
N ASP A 320 -17.72 6.55 -20.20
CA ASP A 320 -19.12 6.09 -20.08
C ASP A 320 -19.50 5.68 -18.66
N VAL A 321 -18.60 5.01 -17.93
CA VAL A 321 -18.83 4.64 -16.52
C VAL A 321 -19.02 5.89 -15.67
N LEU A 322 -18.17 6.91 -15.87
CA LEU A 322 -18.24 8.15 -15.09
C LEU A 322 -19.51 8.94 -15.46
N HIS A 323 -19.84 9.07 -16.75
CA HIS A 323 -21.08 9.68 -17.23
C HIS A 323 -22.35 8.97 -16.71
N ASP A 324 -22.44 7.64 -16.77
CA ASP A 324 -23.58 6.90 -16.22
C ASP A 324 -23.67 7.08 -14.70
N SER A 325 -22.53 7.18 -14.00
CA SER A 325 -22.47 7.33 -12.54
C SER A 325 -23.04 8.66 -12.03
N GLU A 326 -23.09 9.70 -12.86
CA GLU A 326 -23.68 11.01 -12.53
C GLU A 326 -25.18 10.90 -12.24
N ARG A 327 -25.89 9.99 -12.92
CA ARG A 327 -27.30 9.67 -12.68
C ARG A 327 -27.55 9.05 -11.29
N TYR A 328 -26.49 8.57 -10.65
CA TYR A 328 -26.53 7.82 -9.40
C TYR A 328 -25.77 8.53 -8.25
N ARG A 329 -25.58 9.86 -8.32
CA ARG A 329 -24.95 10.67 -7.25
C ARG A 329 -25.50 10.36 -5.84
N PHE A 330 -26.80 10.08 -5.71
CA PHE A 330 -27.45 9.73 -4.43
C PHE A 330 -26.87 8.46 -3.76
N MET A 331 -26.28 7.54 -4.53
CA MET A 331 -25.64 6.33 -3.99
C MET A 331 -24.26 6.60 -3.35
N GLY A 332 -23.71 7.82 -3.50
CA GLY A 332 -22.34 8.12 -3.10
C GLY A 332 -21.32 7.25 -3.86
N PRO A 333 -20.15 6.92 -3.29
CA PRO A 333 -19.07 6.20 -3.99
C PRO A 333 -19.44 4.84 -4.60
N VAL A 334 -20.54 4.20 -4.16
CA VAL A 334 -21.03 2.92 -4.74
C VAL A 334 -21.48 3.10 -6.20
N ARG A 335 -21.84 4.33 -6.61
CA ARG A 335 -22.25 4.68 -7.98
C ARG A 335 -21.26 4.21 -9.05
N TYR A 336 -19.96 4.33 -8.79
CA TYR A 336 -18.92 3.95 -9.75
C TYR A 336 -18.88 2.44 -9.99
N GLN A 337 -19.08 1.63 -8.94
CA GLN A 337 -19.12 0.17 -9.04
C GLN A 337 -20.37 -0.30 -9.82
N TRP A 338 -21.51 0.35 -9.57
CA TRP A 338 -22.76 0.09 -10.28
C TRP A 338 -22.67 0.41 -11.78
N SER A 339 -22.19 1.60 -12.12
CA SER A 339 -22.01 2.01 -13.52
C SER A 339 -20.90 1.22 -14.22
N ALA A 340 -19.82 0.83 -13.53
CA ALA A 340 -18.80 -0.08 -14.05
C ALA A 340 -19.38 -1.45 -14.44
N LEU A 341 -20.24 -2.03 -13.61
CA LEU A 341 -20.92 -3.30 -13.92
C LEU A 341 -21.80 -3.15 -15.18
N ARG A 342 -22.66 -2.14 -15.23
CA ARG A 342 -23.59 -1.90 -16.35
C ARG A 342 -22.86 -1.63 -17.67
N THR A 343 -21.80 -0.82 -17.63
CA THR A 343 -20.99 -0.51 -18.82
C THR A 343 -20.15 -1.72 -19.26
N THR A 344 -19.72 -2.59 -18.34
CA THR A 344 -19.07 -3.87 -18.70
C THR A 344 -20.03 -4.83 -19.40
N VAL A 345 -21.30 -4.87 -18.97
CA VAL A 345 -22.34 -5.67 -19.65
C VAL A 345 -22.62 -5.10 -21.04
N ARG A 346 -22.81 -3.78 -21.18
CA ARG A 346 -22.97 -3.12 -22.49
C ARG A 346 -21.76 -3.31 -23.41
N HIS A 347 -20.56 -3.26 -22.85
CA HIS A 347 -19.27 -3.40 -23.53
C HIS A 347 -19.11 -2.51 -24.77
N PRO A 348 -19.16 -1.17 -24.60
CA PRO A 348 -18.99 -0.25 -25.71
C PRO A 348 -17.58 -0.31 -26.29
N THR A 349 -17.47 -0.10 -27.59
CA THR A 349 -16.22 -0.01 -28.35
C THR A 349 -16.35 1.10 -29.36
N TYR A 350 -15.30 1.90 -29.53
CA TYR A 350 -15.33 3.14 -30.30
C TYR A 350 -14.30 3.09 -31.43
N TYR A 351 -14.63 3.68 -32.57
CA TYR A 351 -13.71 3.85 -33.69
C TYR A 351 -13.29 5.32 -33.80
N GLY A 352 -12.04 5.57 -34.15
CA GLY A 352 -11.51 6.91 -34.37
C GLY A 352 -10.01 6.90 -34.63
N ARG A 353 -9.44 8.09 -34.78
CA ARG A 353 -8.00 8.32 -34.95
C ARG A 353 -7.49 9.15 -33.78
N VAL A 354 -6.45 8.65 -33.11
CA VAL A 354 -5.67 9.39 -32.12
C VAL A 354 -4.37 9.81 -32.79
N SER A 355 -4.07 11.11 -32.84
CA SER A 355 -2.80 11.64 -33.36
C SER A 355 -2.02 12.34 -32.24
N PHE A 356 -0.71 12.19 -32.18
CA PHE A 356 0.09 12.65 -31.03
C PHE A 356 1.57 12.91 -31.33
N ALA A 357 2.21 13.66 -30.45
CA ALA A 357 3.67 13.86 -30.42
C ALA A 357 4.27 13.30 -29.13
N VAL A 358 5.21 12.36 -29.27
CA VAL A 358 5.95 11.76 -28.16
C VAL A 358 7.11 12.68 -27.76
N THR A 359 7.41 12.79 -26.47
CA THR A 359 8.53 13.58 -25.97
C THR A 359 9.85 12.81 -25.98
N GLU A 360 10.93 13.46 -26.42
CA GLU A 360 12.27 12.92 -26.75
C GLU A 360 13.01 12.10 -25.66
N LYS A 361 12.46 11.93 -24.45
CA LYS A 361 13.08 11.13 -23.36
C LYS A 361 12.94 9.60 -23.54
N SER A 362 12.68 9.11 -24.75
CA SER A 362 12.62 7.68 -25.07
C SER A 362 13.57 7.36 -26.23
N ASP A 363 14.74 6.80 -25.92
CA ASP A 363 15.78 6.42 -26.89
C ASP A 363 15.38 5.26 -27.84
N GLU A 364 14.12 4.82 -27.80
CA GLU A 364 13.57 3.78 -28.67
C GLU A 364 12.69 4.39 -29.77
N LYS A 365 12.85 3.92 -31.00
CA LYS A 365 11.91 4.23 -32.10
C LYS A 365 10.49 3.80 -31.70
N VAL A 366 9.57 4.76 -31.62
CA VAL A 366 8.18 4.54 -31.19
C VAL A 366 7.50 3.45 -32.03
N GLN A 367 7.37 2.24 -31.47
CA GLN A 367 6.66 1.14 -32.11
C GLN A 367 5.14 1.32 -31.94
N LEU A 368 4.50 1.89 -32.97
CA LEU A 368 3.04 1.97 -33.06
C LEU A 368 2.45 0.62 -33.50
N PRO A 369 1.29 0.20 -32.95
CA PRO A 369 0.52 -0.88 -33.53
C PRO A 369 -0.02 -0.49 -34.92
N GLN A 370 -0.28 -1.48 -35.77
CA GLN A 370 -0.84 -1.24 -37.09
C GLN A 370 -2.23 -0.57 -37.00
N CYS A 371 -2.51 0.39 -37.90
CA CYS A 371 -3.85 0.96 -38.06
C CYS A 371 -4.80 -0.03 -38.74
N ARG A 372 -6.10 0.07 -38.43
CA ARG A 372 -7.15 -0.61 -39.19
C ARG A 372 -7.32 0.08 -40.55
N SER A 373 -7.29 -0.70 -41.62
CA SER A 373 -7.58 -0.21 -42.98
C SER A 373 -9.08 0.03 -43.21
N PRO A 374 -9.47 1.04 -44.02
CA PRO A 374 -8.61 2.05 -44.63
C PRO A 374 -8.12 3.11 -43.63
N CYS A 375 -6.88 3.58 -43.80
CA CYS A 375 -6.31 4.71 -43.06
C CYS A 375 -5.62 5.62 -44.07
N SER A 376 -6.13 6.83 -44.27
CA SER A 376 -5.64 7.78 -45.29
C SER A 376 -4.17 8.14 -45.10
N ILE A 377 -3.72 8.36 -43.86
CA ILE A 377 -2.32 8.72 -43.57
C ILE A 377 -1.37 7.53 -43.86
N CYS A 378 -1.68 6.32 -43.39
CA CYS A 378 -0.89 5.12 -43.73
C CYS A 378 -0.85 4.82 -45.24
N GLN A 379 -1.86 5.27 -45.99
CA GLN A 379 -1.97 5.11 -47.44
C GLN A 379 -1.39 6.29 -48.24
N GLY A 380 -0.80 7.29 -47.58
CA GLY A 380 -0.23 8.48 -48.24
C GLY A 380 -1.26 9.41 -48.90
N ARG A 381 -2.56 9.25 -48.59
CA ARG A 381 -3.66 10.07 -49.13
C ARG A 381 -3.87 11.37 -48.37
N GLU A 382 -3.35 11.44 -47.15
CA GLU A 382 -3.45 12.58 -46.23
C GLU A 382 -2.08 12.71 -45.54
N GLN A 383 -1.54 13.93 -45.45
CA GLN A 383 -0.29 14.17 -44.75
C GLN A 383 -0.55 14.27 -43.23
N PRO A 384 0.32 13.70 -42.37
CA PRO A 384 0.20 13.90 -40.93
C PRO A 384 0.47 15.37 -40.56
N ASP A 385 -0.21 15.87 -39.51
CA ASP A 385 0.11 17.17 -38.93
C ASP A 385 1.57 17.16 -38.44
N PRO A 386 2.44 18.10 -38.88
CA PRO A 386 3.82 18.19 -38.42
C PRO A 386 3.97 18.28 -36.90
N ASN A 387 2.96 18.80 -36.19
CA ASN A 387 2.93 18.89 -34.73
C ASN A 387 2.49 17.59 -34.04
N LEU A 388 1.90 16.64 -34.78
CA LEU A 388 1.33 15.37 -34.30
C LEU A 388 1.71 14.22 -35.26
N PRO A 389 3.02 13.92 -35.44
CA PRO A 389 3.49 13.04 -36.51
C PRO A 389 3.08 11.57 -36.35
N TYR A 390 2.76 11.13 -35.12
CA TYR A 390 2.31 9.78 -34.84
C TYR A 390 0.78 9.71 -34.86
N HIS A 391 0.22 8.62 -35.41
CA HIS A 391 -1.22 8.41 -35.46
C HIS A 391 -1.58 6.94 -35.25
N TRP A 392 -2.74 6.68 -34.66
CA TRP A 392 -3.33 5.34 -34.59
C TRP A 392 -4.85 5.41 -34.85
N GLN A 393 -5.28 4.77 -35.93
CA GLN A 393 -6.69 4.68 -36.36
C GLN A 393 -7.19 3.25 -36.18
N THR A 394 -8.09 3.02 -35.23
CA THR A 394 -8.53 1.67 -34.85
C THR A 394 -9.82 1.67 -34.02
N ASP A 395 -10.35 0.48 -33.73
CA ASP A 395 -11.34 0.24 -32.69
C ASP A 395 -10.66 0.10 -31.32
N PHE A 396 -11.12 0.86 -30.33
CA PHE A 396 -10.57 0.87 -28.98
C PHE A 396 -11.65 0.73 -27.89
N THR A 397 -11.25 0.23 -26.72
CA THR A 397 -12.11 0.14 -25.53
C THR A 397 -11.87 1.32 -24.58
N HIS A 398 -10.64 1.84 -24.51
CA HIS A 398 -10.30 3.03 -23.73
C HIS A 398 -9.29 3.93 -24.45
N CYS A 399 -9.49 5.24 -24.31
CA CYS A 399 -8.48 6.26 -24.51
C CYS A 399 -8.39 7.05 -23.20
N ILE A 400 -7.30 6.90 -22.46
CA ILE A 400 -7.09 7.51 -21.14
C ILE A 400 -5.84 8.39 -21.23
N CYS A 401 -5.92 9.61 -20.73
CA CYS A 401 -4.80 10.51 -20.65
C CYS A 401 -4.71 11.09 -19.24
N CYS A 402 -3.58 10.88 -18.58
CA CYS A 402 -3.34 11.32 -17.21
C CYS A 402 -2.34 12.48 -17.19
N VAL A 403 -2.73 13.60 -16.57
CA VAL A 403 -1.91 14.79 -16.37
C VAL A 403 -1.04 14.66 -15.12
N ILE A 404 -1.50 13.89 -14.12
CA ILE A 404 -0.80 13.59 -12.86
C ILE A 404 -0.87 12.07 -12.58
N PRO A 405 -0.28 11.52 -11.50
CA PRO A 405 -0.35 10.09 -11.18
C PRO A 405 -1.76 9.49 -11.06
N CYS A 406 -2.79 10.32 -10.81
CA CYS A 406 -4.19 9.94 -10.64
C CYS A 406 -4.38 8.91 -9.50
N VAL A 407 -3.82 9.20 -8.33
CA VAL A 407 -4.00 8.38 -7.12
C VAL A 407 -5.44 8.54 -6.63
N SER A 408 -6.11 7.44 -6.31
CA SER A 408 -7.46 7.47 -5.74
C SER A 408 -7.71 6.23 -4.86
N PRO A 409 -8.81 6.19 -4.09
CA PRO A 409 -9.22 4.97 -3.38
C PRO A 409 -9.44 3.74 -4.28
N PHE A 410 -9.65 3.94 -5.58
CA PHE A 410 -9.78 2.85 -6.57
C PHE A 410 -8.46 2.51 -7.27
N THR A 411 -7.50 3.45 -7.27
CA THR A 411 -6.18 3.39 -7.93
C THR A 411 -5.08 3.85 -6.94
N PRO A 412 -4.84 3.10 -5.84
CA PRO A 412 -3.98 3.55 -4.75
C PRO A 412 -2.49 3.67 -5.12
N TYR A 413 -2.10 3.10 -6.26
CA TYR A 413 -0.75 3.16 -6.83
C TYR A 413 -0.68 4.00 -8.11
N GLY A 414 -1.69 4.84 -8.35
CA GLY A 414 -1.82 5.65 -9.57
C GLY A 414 -2.35 4.89 -10.78
N LEU A 415 -2.98 5.63 -11.68
CA LEU A 415 -3.39 5.16 -13.02
C LEU A 415 -2.27 5.40 -14.05
N ALA A 416 -1.52 6.49 -13.87
CA ALA A 416 -0.40 6.87 -14.75
C ALA A 416 0.91 6.23 -14.25
N PRO A 417 1.57 5.37 -15.05
CA PRO A 417 2.82 4.71 -14.63
C PRO A 417 4.06 5.61 -14.63
N TYR A 418 4.04 6.73 -15.37
CA TYR A 418 5.21 7.58 -15.60
C TYR A 418 4.96 9.08 -15.38
N ALA A 419 3.71 9.55 -15.46
CA ALA A 419 3.37 10.96 -15.23
C ALA A 419 3.62 11.36 -13.77
N GLY A 420 4.57 12.26 -13.56
CA GLY A 420 4.72 13.04 -12.33
C GLY A 420 3.65 14.13 -12.23
N VAL A 421 3.71 14.94 -11.19
CA VAL A 421 2.71 15.99 -10.93
C VAL A 421 2.98 17.26 -11.75
N GLY A 422 4.25 17.55 -12.05
CA GLY A 422 4.68 18.73 -12.81
C GLY A 422 5.87 18.49 -13.72
N ASP A 423 6.00 17.29 -14.32
CA ASP A 423 7.19 16.90 -15.09
C ASP A 423 7.22 17.36 -16.55
N GLY A 424 6.16 18.04 -16.98
CA GLY A 424 5.99 18.61 -18.31
C GLY A 424 5.52 17.61 -19.37
N THR A 425 4.93 16.48 -18.98
CA THR A 425 4.35 15.48 -19.89
C THR A 425 3.06 14.88 -19.34
N MET A 426 2.27 14.24 -20.21
CA MET A 426 1.07 13.46 -19.83
C MET A 426 1.19 12.02 -20.36
N ASP A 427 0.66 11.05 -19.62
CA ASP A 427 0.62 9.64 -20.01
C ASP A 427 -0.64 9.36 -20.85
N LEU A 428 -0.49 9.19 -22.16
CA LEU A 428 -1.54 8.78 -23.08
C LEU A 428 -1.59 7.25 -23.17
N ALA A 429 -2.51 6.66 -22.41
CA ALA A 429 -2.81 5.23 -22.34
C ALA A 429 -3.92 4.84 -23.32
N LEU A 430 -3.58 4.04 -24.33
CA LEU A 430 -4.49 3.54 -25.36
C LEU A 430 -4.70 2.03 -25.18
N VAL A 431 -5.97 1.60 -25.15
CA VAL A 431 -6.35 0.18 -25.04
C VAL A 431 -7.19 -0.19 -26.27
N PRO A 432 -6.70 -1.04 -27.19
CA PRO A 432 -7.46 -1.48 -28.36
C PRO A 432 -8.72 -2.23 -27.94
N LYS A 433 -9.56 -2.59 -28.92
CA LYS A 433 -10.73 -3.45 -28.69
C LYS A 433 -10.31 -4.75 -27.99
N VAL A 434 -10.65 -4.86 -26.70
CA VAL A 434 -10.42 -6.03 -25.85
C VAL A 434 -11.74 -6.65 -25.42
N THR A 435 -11.74 -7.93 -25.07
CA THR A 435 -12.95 -8.62 -24.55
C THR A 435 -13.36 -8.11 -23.17
N ARG A 436 -14.62 -8.34 -22.76
CA ARG A 436 -15.13 -8.06 -21.39
C ARG A 436 -14.20 -8.61 -20.30
N CYS A 437 -13.69 -9.84 -20.46
CA CYS A 437 -12.81 -10.49 -19.49
C CYS A 437 -11.44 -9.82 -19.40
N GLN A 438 -10.84 -9.47 -20.55
CA GLN A 438 -9.58 -8.71 -20.59
C GLN A 438 -9.76 -7.31 -20.00
N ASN A 439 -10.87 -6.62 -20.28
CA ASN A 439 -11.18 -5.32 -19.68
C ASN A 439 -11.28 -5.41 -18.14
N LEU A 440 -12.00 -6.41 -17.62
CA LEU A 440 -12.07 -6.67 -16.17
C LEU A 440 -10.69 -7.01 -15.58
N GLN A 441 -9.84 -7.74 -16.31
CA GLN A 441 -8.48 -8.06 -15.89
C GLN A 441 -7.58 -6.81 -15.86
N ILE A 442 -7.70 -5.91 -16.83
CA ILE A 442 -7.02 -4.60 -16.84
C ILE A 442 -7.45 -3.79 -15.61
N MET A 443 -8.75 -3.54 -15.43
CA MET A 443 -9.28 -2.74 -14.31
C MET A 443 -8.90 -3.32 -12.95
N ARG A 444 -8.98 -4.66 -12.79
CA ARG A 444 -8.51 -5.35 -11.57
C ARG A 444 -7.01 -5.18 -11.34
N THR A 445 -6.20 -5.25 -12.40
CA THR A 445 -4.74 -5.14 -12.27
C THR A 445 -4.33 -3.72 -11.89
N VAL A 446 -4.91 -2.67 -12.49
CA VAL A 446 -4.69 -1.27 -12.08
C VAL A 446 -5.06 -1.07 -10.62
N SER A 447 -6.25 -1.54 -10.20
CA SER A 447 -6.74 -1.32 -8.84
C SER A 447 -5.87 -2.02 -7.78
N MET A 448 -5.31 -3.20 -8.10
CA MET A 448 -4.49 -3.98 -7.17
C MET A 448 -2.99 -3.64 -7.20
N TYR A 449 -2.46 -3.12 -8.31
CA TYR A 449 -1.01 -3.02 -8.55
C TYR A 449 -0.55 -1.71 -9.22
N GLY A 450 -1.47 -0.81 -9.60
CA GLY A 450 -1.17 0.42 -10.32
C GLY A 450 -0.99 0.26 -11.83
N GLY A 451 -0.94 1.38 -12.56
CA GLY A 451 -0.75 1.39 -14.02
C GLY A 451 0.57 0.74 -14.48
N LYS A 452 1.64 0.88 -13.69
CA LYS A 452 3.01 0.41 -14.02
C LYS A 452 3.10 -1.10 -14.21
N GLU A 453 2.25 -1.84 -13.49
CA GLU A 453 2.20 -3.31 -13.51
C GLU A 453 1.34 -3.89 -14.65
N LEU A 454 0.67 -3.07 -15.46
CA LEU A 454 -0.02 -3.53 -16.68
C LEU A 454 0.96 -3.82 -17.83
N LEU A 455 2.01 -3.00 -17.96
CA LEU A 455 2.96 -3.02 -19.07
C LEU A 455 3.73 -4.35 -19.19
N PRO A 456 4.40 -4.88 -18.14
CA PRO A 456 5.09 -6.17 -18.21
C PRO A 456 4.15 -7.38 -18.34
N ARG A 457 2.83 -7.20 -18.24
CA ARG A 457 1.83 -8.27 -18.34
C ARG A 457 1.22 -8.42 -19.74
N GLY A 458 1.62 -7.59 -20.71
CA GLY A 458 1.24 -7.76 -22.12
C GLY A 458 -0.26 -7.62 -22.41
N LEU A 459 -1.03 -6.91 -21.56
CA LEU A 459 -2.49 -6.80 -21.66
C LEU A 459 -2.98 -5.84 -22.79
N ASN A 460 -2.25 -5.77 -23.90
CA ASN A 460 -2.48 -4.87 -25.04
C ASN A 460 -2.54 -3.36 -24.72
N LEU A 461 -2.19 -2.95 -23.49
CA LEU A 461 -2.00 -1.54 -23.15
C LEU A 461 -0.80 -0.96 -23.91
N LYS A 462 -0.97 0.22 -24.48
CA LYS A 462 0.12 1.08 -24.97
C LYS A 462 0.07 2.40 -24.22
N VAL A 463 1.23 2.88 -23.74
CA VAL A 463 1.34 4.17 -23.02
C VAL A 463 2.42 4.99 -23.72
N TYR A 464 2.09 6.24 -24.04
CA TYR A 464 2.98 7.19 -24.70
C TYR A 464 3.08 8.46 -23.85
N ARG A 465 4.30 8.95 -23.60
CA ARG A 465 4.51 10.23 -22.94
C ARG A 465 4.41 11.35 -23.97
N VAL A 466 3.39 12.20 -23.85
CA VAL A 466 3.06 13.22 -24.84
C VAL A 466 2.94 14.60 -24.21
N LYS A 467 3.02 15.66 -25.03
CA LYS A 467 2.67 17.04 -24.66
C LYS A 467 1.43 17.56 -25.38
N ARG A 468 1.15 16.99 -26.56
CA ARG A 468 0.04 17.35 -27.44
C ARG A 468 -0.50 16.09 -28.11
N TRP A 469 -1.81 16.02 -28.23
CA TRP A 469 -2.50 14.98 -28.98
C TRP A 469 -3.88 15.46 -29.44
N SER A 470 -4.53 14.73 -30.33
CA SER A 470 -5.88 14.99 -30.81
C SER A 470 -6.66 13.69 -31.00
N TYR A 471 -7.99 13.81 -30.96
CA TYR A 471 -8.92 12.72 -31.26
C TYR A 471 -9.88 13.16 -32.36
N THR A 472 -9.84 12.43 -33.49
CA THR A 472 -10.76 12.60 -34.61
C THR A 472 -11.84 11.50 -34.58
N PRO A 473 -13.14 11.84 -34.47
CA PRO A 473 -14.24 10.88 -34.42
C PRO A 473 -14.47 10.17 -35.76
N ALA A 474 -15.13 9.01 -35.72
CA ALA A 474 -15.41 8.16 -36.87
C ALA A 474 -16.07 8.87 -38.07
N ALA A 475 -16.99 9.81 -37.82
CA ALA A 475 -17.75 10.48 -38.89
C ALA A 475 -16.88 11.38 -39.79
N LEU A 476 -15.84 12.02 -39.23
CA LEU A 476 -14.87 12.80 -40.01
C LEU A 476 -13.90 11.93 -40.83
N LEU A 477 -13.72 10.66 -40.45
CA LEU A 477 -12.78 9.75 -41.11
C LEU A 477 -13.39 9.04 -42.33
N ASN A 478 -14.71 8.89 -42.37
CA ASN A 478 -15.45 8.20 -43.44
C ASN A 478 -16.62 9.06 -43.97
N PRO A 479 -16.36 10.24 -44.59
CA PRO A 479 -17.39 11.25 -44.93
C PRO A 479 -18.34 10.86 -46.09
N GLY A 480 -18.50 9.57 -46.40
CA GLY A 480 -19.34 9.06 -47.49
C GLY A 480 -20.09 7.75 -47.20
N GLU A 481 -19.89 7.12 -46.03
CA GLU A 481 -20.75 6.01 -45.61
C GLU A 481 -22.00 6.57 -44.91
N GLN A 482 -23.14 6.59 -45.60
CA GLN A 482 -24.44 6.75 -44.93
C GLN A 482 -24.68 5.53 -44.03
N LYS A 483 -24.41 5.70 -42.74
CA LYS A 483 -24.86 4.80 -41.68
C LYS A 483 -25.99 5.49 -40.93
N ASP A 484 -26.99 4.71 -40.52
CA ASP A 484 -28.09 5.20 -39.69
C ASP A 484 -27.55 5.96 -38.46
N GLU A 485 -28.25 7.01 -38.02
CA GLU A 485 -27.85 7.79 -36.83
C GLU A 485 -27.65 6.93 -35.58
N ASN A 486 -28.31 5.76 -35.52
CA ASN A 486 -28.19 4.77 -34.44
C ASN A 486 -26.85 4.00 -34.43
N ASP A 487 -26.08 3.99 -35.52
CA ASP A 487 -24.90 3.14 -35.69
C ASP A 487 -23.58 3.87 -35.35
N ILE A 488 -23.59 5.21 -35.33
CA ILE A 488 -22.46 6.03 -34.87
C ILE A 488 -22.52 6.22 -33.35
N LYS A 489 -22.13 5.18 -32.60
CA LYS A 489 -22.09 5.23 -31.12
C LYS A 489 -21.03 6.23 -30.62
N GLN A 490 -21.50 7.42 -30.24
CA GLN A 490 -20.68 8.44 -29.56
C GLN A 490 -20.67 8.19 -28.06
N GLY A 491 -19.48 8.25 -27.46
CA GLY A 491 -19.29 8.17 -26.02
C GLY A 491 -19.23 9.57 -25.39
N ALA A 492 -18.94 9.62 -24.09
CA ALA A 492 -18.62 10.87 -23.41
C ALA A 492 -17.18 10.86 -22.87
N TRP A 493 -16.51 12.00 -22.96
CA TRP A 493 -15.27 12.26 -22.24
C TRP A 493 -15.61 12.58 -20.78
N ASN A 494 -14.82 12.04 -19.86
CA ASN A 494 -14.67 12.57 -18.52
C ASN A 494 -13.38 13.39 -18.45
N LEU A 495 -13.46 14.63 -17.98
CA LEU A 495 -12.33 15.48 -17.65
C LEU A 495 -12.47 15.90 -16.19
N ASP A 496 -11.68 15.29 -15.30
CA ASP A 496 -11.63 15.63 -13.87
C ASP A 496 -12.99 15.52 -13.13
N GLY A 497 -13.90 14.69 -13.63
CA GLY A 497 -15.26 14.52 -13.12
C GLY A 497 -16.33 15.37 -13.83
N GLU A 498 -15.93 16.28 -14.72
CA GLU A 498 -16.85 16.91 -15.68
C GLU A 498 -17.04 16.03 -16.92
N ILE A 499 -18.25 16.04 -17.46
CA ILE A 499 -18.61 15.26 -18.66
C ILE A 499 -18.65 16.19 -19.88
N LEU A 500 -17.95 15.81 -20.95
CA LEU A 500 -17.97 16.47 -22.25
C LEU A 500 -18.37 15.43 -23.33
N PRO A 501 -19.57 15.51 -23.92
CA PRO A 501 -19.92 14.69 -25.08
C PRO A 501 -18.93 14.89 -26.22
N GLN A 502 -18.55 13.82 -26.93
CA GLN A 502 -17.70 13.94 -28.13
C GLN A 502 -18.53 14.52 -29.29
N PRO A 503 -18.16 15.66 -29.89
CA PRO A 503 -18.83 16.15 -31.11
C PRO A 503 -18.69 15.17 -32.28
N ALA A 504 -19.71 15.08 -33.13
CA ALA A 504 -19.70 14.22 -34.31
C ALA A 504 -18.74 14.74 -35.39
N ASP A 505 -18.70 16.06 -35.53
CA ASP A 505 -18.20 16.86 -36.64
C ASP A 505 -16.89 17.59 -36.33
N LYS A 506 -16.31 17.39 -35.13
CA LYS A 506 -15.10 18.10 -34.70
C LYS A 506 -14.06 17.17 -34.08
N THR A 507 -12.81 17.42 -34.43
CA THR A 507 -11.63 16.90 -33.74
C THR A 507 -11.42 17.67 -32.43
N LEU A 508 -11.14 16.95 -31.34
CA LEU A 508 -10.70 17.55 -30.09
C LEU A 508 -9.17 17.61 -30.05
N HIS A 509 -8.63 18.76 -29.64
CA HIS A 509 -7.19 18.96 -29.46
C HIS A 509 -6.87 19.10 -27.98
N PHE A 510 -5.83 18.41 -27.53
CA PHE A 510 -5.39 18.32 -26.14
C PHE A 510 -3.96 18.81 -26.03
N ARG A 511 -3.70 19.76 -25.12
CA ARG A 511 -2.38 20.37 -24.95
C ARG A 511 -2.01 20.55 -23.49
N LEU A 512 -0.83 20.05 -23.12
CA LEU A 512 -0.22 20.32 -21.82
C LEU A 512 0.42 21.71 -21.76
N HIS A 513 0.28 22.34 -20.61
CA HIS A 513 1.00 23.53 -20.17
C HIS A 513 1.75 23.17 -18.89
N PRO A 514 3.08 22.95 -18.97
CA PRO A 514 3.89 22.55 -17.82
C PRO A 514 3.86 23.58 -16.69
N MET A 515 3.71 23.11 -15.46
CA MET A 515 3.73 23.89 -14.22
C MET A 515 2.78 25.12 -14.23
N LEU A 516 1.66 25.04 -14.95
CA LEU A 516 0.75 26.17 -15.12
C LEU A 516 0.07 26.60 -13.82
N ILE A 517 -0.06 25.71 -12.82
CA ILE A 517 -0.64 26.05 -11.52
C ILE A 517 0.26 25.61 -10.36
N ARG A 518 0.01 26.18 -9.18
CA ARG A 518 0.71 25.85 -7.94
C ARG A 518 -0.30 25.52 -6.85
N TYR A 519 -0.08 24.44 -6.12
CA TYR A 519 -0.89 24.05 -4.97
C TYR A 519 -0.15 24.26 -3.65
N PHE A 520 -0.91 24.42 -2.58
CA PHE A 520 -0.46 24.22 -1.21
C PHE A 520 -0.22 22.72 -0.93
N GLY A 521 0.89 22.18 -1.42
CA GLY A 521 1.28 20.78 -1.23
C GLY A 521 2.79 20.62 -1.33
N ARG A 522 3.29 19.39 -1.17
CA ARG A 522 4.69 19.02 -1.51
C ARG A 522 4.64 17.85 -2.47
N GLU A 523 5.51 17.85 -3.47
CA GLU A 523 5.57 16.78 -4.47
C GLU A 523 5.76 15.40 -3.81
N LEU A 524 4.99 14.42 -4.29
CA LEU A 524 5.09 13.03 -3.86
C LEU A 524 6.15 12.33 -4.71
N ASP A 525 7.42 12.48 -4.31
CA ASP A 525 8.50 11.69 -4.89
C ASP A 525 8.30 10.21 -4.49
N LEU A 526 7.83 9.41 -5.46
CA LEU A 526 7.59 7.97 -5.32
C LEU A 526 8.89 7.15 -5.27
N ASP A 527 10.02 7.75 -5.65
CA ASP A 527 11.35 7.14 -5.70
C ASP A 527 12.27 7.61 -4.55
N ASP A 528 11.84 8.59 -3.73
CA ASP A 528 12.60 9.15 -2.59
C ASP A 528 13.11 8.02 -1.66
N PRO A 529 14.43 7.95 -1.36
CA PRO A 529 15.04 6.92 -0.51
C PRO A 529 14.39 6.74 0.86
N ARG A 530 13.70 7.75 1.40
CA ARG A 530 12.93 7.67 2.66
C ARG A 530 11.73 6.72 2.57
N TYR A 531 11.24 6.41 1.36
CA TYR A 531 10.29 5.33 1.09
C TYR A 531 10.96 3.97 0.83
N GLN A 532 12.29 3.91 0.70
CA GLN A 532 13.04 2.71 0.31
C GLN A 532 14.00 2.14 1.40
N LYS A 533 14.71 2.95 2.20
CA LYS A 533 15.53 2.48 3.35
C LYS A 533 15.97 3.62 4.28
N CYS A 534 15.93 3.39 5.60
CA CYS A 534 16.94 3.87 6.54
C CYS A 534 17.04 2.92 7.75
N HIS A 535 18.26 2.62 8.18
CA HIS A 535 18.57 1.89 9.41
C HIS A 535 19.27 2.82 10.42
N CYS A 536 19.69 2.25 11.55
CA CYS A 536 20.60 2.83 12.55
C CYS A 536 20.00 3.89 13.48
N CYS A 537 19.46 3.44 14.63
CA CYS A 537 20.07 3.61 15.96
C CYS A 537 19.03 3.28 17.06
N HIS A 538 19.42 2.50 18.07
CA HIS A 538 18.63 2.22 19.29
C HIS A 538 19.40 2.75 20.50
N CYS A 539 18.76 3.46 21.43
CA CYS A 539 19.36 3.75 22.74
C CYS A 539 18.28 3.97 23.83
N PRO A 540 17.84 2.92 24.54
CA PRO A 540 16.64 2.99 25.37
C PRO A 540 16.90 3.69 26.73
N THR A 541 16.46 4.94 26.89
CA THR A 541 16.32 5.58 28.22
C THR A 541 15.18 6.61 28.28
N LYS A 542 14.48 6.71 29.43
CA LYS A 542 13.31 7.59 29.61
C LYS A 542 13.64 9.08 29.39
N TYR A 543 12.96 9.72 28.44
CA TYR A 543 13.22 11.08 27.96
C TYR A 543 12.46 12.22 28.71
N SER A 544 12.82 13.48 28.43
CA SER A 544 12.02 14.71 28.73
C SER A 544 10.82 14.84 27.81
N ARG A 545 9.67 15.38 28.25
CA ARG A 545 8.50 15.62 27.38
C ARG A 545 8.80 16.44 26.12
N LEU A 546 9.66 17.45 26.22
CA LEU A 546 10.05 18.31 25.10
C LEU A 546 10.96 17.58 24.08
N VAL A 547 11.72 16.57 24.53
CA VAL A 547 12.65 15.77 23.71
C VAL A 547 12.14 14.30 23.58
N ARG A 548 10.87 14.01 23.90
CA ARG A 548 10.45 12.63 24.24
C ARG A 548 10.39 11.65 23.09
N HIS A 549 10.48 12.14 21.87
CA HIS A 549 10.05 11.43 20.67
C HIS A 549 11.06 11.52 19.51
N ILE A 550 12.37 11.54 19.82
CA ILE A 550 13.41 11.30 18.80
C ILE A 550 13.36 9.82 18.34
N GLU A 551 13.06 8.85 19.21
CA GLU A 551 12.92 7.43 18.82
C GLU A 551 11.60 7.06 18.09
N LEU A 552 10.65 8.00 17.93
CA LEU A 552 9.44 7.77 17.13
C LEU A 552 9.63 8.10 15.63
N HIS A 553 10.79 8.62 15.23
CA HIS A 553 11.05 9.10 13.86
C HIS A 553 11.07 8.05 12.75
N GLN A 554 10.95 6.75 13.05
CA GLN A 554 10.97 5.67 12.04
C GLN A 554 9.75 4.73 12.05
N ASN A 555 8.79 4.89 12.98
CA ASN A 555 7.65 3.97 13.11
C ASN A 555 6.35 4.54 12.49
N VAL A 556 6.28 4.45 11.17
CA VAL A 556 5.09 4.77 10.36
C VAL A 556 4.03 3.68 10.51
N ALA A 557 3.01 3.93 11.34
CA ALA A 557 1.79 3.14 11.30
C ALA A 557 0.93 3.56 10.11
N PHE A 558 0.67 2.63 9.19
CA PHE A 558 -0.36 2.77 8.15
C PHE A 558 -1.72 2.34 8.70
N TYR A 559 -2.75 3.13 8.46
CA TYR A 559 -4.14 2.65 8.46
C TYR A 559 -4.51 2.33 7.02
N SER A 560 -4.79 1.06 6.69
CA SER A 560 -5.49 0.77 5.44
C SER A 560 -6.97 1.15 5.61
N LEU A 561 -7.48 1.94 4.67
CA LEU A 561 -8.92 2.09 4.49
C LEU A 561 -9.45 0.77 3.90
N ASN A 562 -10.01 -0.07 4.77
CA ASN A 562 -10.70 -1.29 4.34
C ASN A 562 -12.01 -0.94 3.60
N LEU A 563 -11.90 -0.79 2.28
CA LEU A 563 -13.03 -0.87 1.35
C LEU A 563 -12.85 -2.11 0.47
N ALA A 564 -13.82 -3.02 0.56
CA ALA A 564 -13.63 -4.44 0.25
C ALA A 564 -13.76 -4.80 -1.24
N PRO A 565 -13.18 -5.93 -1.67
CA PRO A 565 -13.56 -6.60 -2.91
C PRO A 565 -14.81 -7.49 -2.68
N ASN A 566 -15.99 -6.87 -2.55
CA ASN A 566 -17.27 -7.59 -2.65
C ASN A 566 -17.81 -7.49 -4.09
N LEU A 567 -17.21 -8.27 -5.00
CA LEU A 567 -17.75 -8.55 -6.33
C LEU A 567 -17.83 -10.08 -6.48
N PHE A 568 -19.04 -10.58 -6.75
CA PHE A 568 -19.42 -11.99 -6.83
C PHE A 568 -19.51 -12.77 -5.50
N GLY A 569 -20.34 -12.26 -4.59
CA GLY A 569 -21.06 -13.15 -3.67
C GLY A 569 -22.10 -13.96 -4.43
N ARG A 570 -22.03 -15.30 -4.40
CA ARG A 570 -23.15 -16.17 -4.81
C ARG A 570 -24.35 -15.84 -3.93
N ASN A 571 -25.49 -15.50 -4.55
CA ASN A 571 -26.86 -15.92 -4.17
C ASN A 571 -27.89 -15.05 -4.91
N VAL A 572 -28.33 -15.52 -6.08
CA VAL A 572 -29.62 -15.10 -6.64
C VAL A 572 -30.70 -15.72 -5.74
N ARG A 573 -31.33 -14.93 -4.87
CA ARG A 573 -32.57 -15.33 -4.22
C ARG A 573 -33.74 -14.99 -5.14
N ILE A 574 -34.22 -16.01 -5.86
CA ILE A 574 -35.56 -16.02 -6.42
C ILE A 574 -36.54 -15.93 -5.24
N VAL A 575 -37.56 -15.08 -5.36
CA VAL A 575 -38.65 -14.98 -4.37
C VAL A 575 -39.93 -15.49 -5.01
N PRO A 576 -40.40 -16.69 -4.64
CA PRO A 576 -41.79 -17.08 -4.78
C PRO A 576 -42.47 -17.11 -3.40
N GLY A 577 -43.55 -16.35 -3.26
CA GLY A 577 -44.33 -16.27 -2.03
C GLY A 577 -45.82 -16.45 -2.29
N LEU A 578 -46.26 -17.68 -2.55
CA LEU A 578 -47.66 -18.11 -2.52
C LEU A 578 -47.75 -19.50 -1.86
N LYS A 579 -48.57 -19.60 -0.80
CA LYS A 579 -49.08 -20.85 -0.18
C LYS A 579 -50.14 -21.47 -1.11
N PRO A 580 -50.60 -22.76 -1.00
CA PRO A 580 -50.87 -23.46 0.28
C PRO A 580 -50.82 -25.03 0.31
N LEU A 581 -51.34 -25.59 1.44
CA LEU A 581 -51.91 -26.95 1.68
C LEU A 581 -51.02 -28.21 1.97
N GLY A 582 -51.53 -29.07 2.87
CA GLY A 582 -51.00 -30.39 3.31
C GLY A 582 -50.09 -30.33 4.56
N GLU A 583 -50.39 -30.82 5.77
CA GLU A 583 -50.76 -32.19 6.25
C GLU A 583 -49.71 -33.26 5.88
N GLN A 584 -49.22 -34.16 6.75
CA GLN A 584 -49.60 -34.61 8.13
C GLN A 584 -48.38 -35.30 8.83
N ASN A 585 -48.42 -35.49 10.16
CA ASN A 585 -47.85 -36.60 10.99
C ASN A 585 -46.36 -37.03 10.83
N ALA A 586 -45.50 -37.02 11.87
CA ALA A 586 -45.37 -37.88 13.07
C ALA A 586 -44.24 -38.94 12.91
N ILE A 587 -43.13 -38.91 13.69
CA ILE A 587 -42.87 -39.61 14.99
C ILE A 587 -42.11 -40.95 14.84
N ILE A 588 -41.12 -41.14 15.73
CA ILE A 588 -40.40 -42.37 16.16
C ILE A 588 -39.16 -42.91 15.40
N ASP A 589 -38.19 -43.16 16.28
CA ASP A 589 -36.88 -43.84 16.30
C ASP A 589 -36.56 -45.09 15.46
N SER A 590 -35.30 -45.12 15.02
CA SER A 590 -34.31 -46.21 15.23
C SER A 590 -34.32 -47.52 14.43
N PHE A 591 -33.10 -48.07 14.36
CA PHE A 591 -32.68 -49.41 13.94
C PHE A 591 -32.80 -49.83 12.45
N GLY A 592 -31.69 -50.39 11.96
CA GLY A 592 -31.76 -51.73 11.40
C GLY A 592 -31.70 -51.89 9.88
N THR A 593 -30.50 -51.82 9.33
CA THR A 593 -29.97 -52.82 8.37
C THR A 593 -30.90 -53.43 7.31
N SER A 594 -30.62 -53.09 6.03
CA SER A 594 -29.95 -53.97 5.05
C SER A 594 -30.68 -54.39 3.74
N TYR A 595 -29.82 -54.68 2.76
CA TYR A 595 -29.97 -55.47 1.52
C TYR A 595 -30.81 -54.96 0.34
N GLY A 596 -30.23 -55.09 -0.87
CA GLY A 596 -30.97 -54.94 -2.13
C GLY A 596 -30.17 -54.87 -3.45
N TYR A 597 -29.31 -55.86 -3.76
CA TYR A 597 -28.98 -56.31 -5.15
C TYR A 597 -28.21 -55.36 -6.14
N PHE A 598 -27.54 -55.82 -7.21
CA PHE A 598 -27.22 -57.18 -7.70
C PHE A 598 -25.82 -57.25 -8.38
N ILE A 599 -25.26 -58.46 -8.34
CA ILE A 599 -23.94 -59.02 -8.73
C ILE A 599 -23.56 -58.95 -10.23
N SER A 600 -22.23 -59.01 -10.52
CA SER A 600 -21.53 -59.91 -11.49
C SER A 600 -20.41 -59.19 -12.29
N GLN A 601 -19.20 -59.71 -12.56
CA GLN A 601 -18.40 -60.89 -12.12
C GLN A 601 -16.94 -60.37 -11.90
N GLY A 602 -16.09 -60.89 -11.01
CA GLY A 602 -15.46 -62.23 -11.01
C GLY A 602 -13.95 -62.08 -11.31
N VAL A 603 -12.99 -62.84 -10.77
CA VAL A 603 -13.04 -64.08 -9.97
C VAL A 603 -11.70 -64.23 -9.18
N ASN A 604 -11.80 -64.64 -7.90
CA ASN A 604 -10.91 -65.49 -7.07
C ASN A 604 -9.37 -65.27 -7.03
N THR A 605 -8.63 -65.52 -5.95
CA THR A 605 -8.87 -65.81 -4.51
C THR A 605 -7.54 -65.47 -3.75
N GLU A 606 -7.27 -65.69 -2.45
CA GLU A 606 -7.94 -66.43 -1.35
C GLU A 606 -7.65 -65.74 0.01
N ASP A 607 -8.17 -66.31 1.10
CA ASP A 607 -8.01 -65.93 2.52
C ASP A 607 -7.95 -67.27 3.33
N PRO A 608 -7.66 -67.36 4.65
CA PRO A 608 -7.11 -66.39 5.59
C PRO A 608 -5.96 -66.94 6.49
N THR A 609 -5.24 -66.06 7.20
CA THR A 609 -4.71 -66.41 8.53
C THR A 609 -4.68 -65.20 9.46
N ILE A 610 -5.43 -65.28 10.56
CA ILE A 610 -5.30 -64.37 11.70
C ILE A 610 -3.93 -64.61 12.35
N ILE A 611 -3.05 -63.61 12.33
CA ILE A 611 -1.85 -63.61 13.16
C ILE A 611 -1.85 -62.37 14.05
N LEU A 612 -2.10 -62.62 15.34
CA LEU A 612 -1.68 -61.75 16.44
C LEU A 612 -0.15 -61.62 16.40
N LEU A 613 0.37 -60.62 15.69
CA LEU A 613 1.79 -60.26 15.82
C LEU A 613 1.98 -59.38 17.05
N ASN A 614 2.34 -60.07 18.13
CA ASN A 614 3.00 -59.49 19.29
C ASN A 614 4.14 -58.55 18.87
N SER A 615 4.43 -57.60 19.76
CA SER A 615 5.66 -56.81 19.78
C SER A 615 6.90 -57.66 19.50
N ALA A 616 7.50 -57.47 18.32
CA ALA A 616 8.77 -58.07 17.94
C ALA A 616 9.76 -56.95 17.55
N ASN A 617 10.67 -56.68 18.48
CA ASN A 617 11.85 -55.83 18.41
C ASN A 617 12.22 -55.28 17.01
N ILE A 618 11.72 -54.09 16.70
CA ILE A 618 12.49 -53.16 15.86
C ILE A 618 13.42 -52.44 16.84
N ASN A 619 14.73 -52.57 16.63
CA ASN A 619 15.74 -51.79 17.37
C ASN A 619 15.74 -50.33 16.90
N THR A 620 14.64 -49.61 17.10
CA THR A 620 14.65 -48.16 17.21
C THR A 620 15.18 -47.81 18.60
N THR A 621 16.30 -47.11 18.67
CA THR A 621 16.76 -46.42 19.88
C THR A 621 15.82 -45.24 20.17
N SER A 622 14.63 -45.54 20.69
CA SER A 622 13.72 -44.54 21.24
C SER A 622 14.32 -43.98 22.51
N PHE A 623 15.08 -42.91 22.38
CA PHE A 623 15.38 -42.02 23.50
C PHE A 623 14.07 -41.32 23.90
N ASP A 624 13.28 -41.97 24.75
CA ASP A 624 12.22 -41.29 25.49
C ASP A 624 12.89 -40.27 26.42
N VAL A 625 12.75 -38.99 26.07
CA VAL A 625 13.33 -37.90 26.85
C VAL A 625 12.45 -37.68 28.07
N ASP A 626 12.96 -38.05 29.24
CA ASP A 626 12.30 -37.81 30.53
C ASP A 626 11.80 -36.37 30.62
N LEU A 627 10.55 -36.17 31.07
CA LEU A 627 9.90 -34.85 31.07
C LEU A 627 10.53 -33.82 32.04
N ASN A 628 11.54 -34.24 32.82
CA ASN A 628 12.40 -33.40 33.67
C ASN A 628 13.85 -33.27 33.15
N GLY A 629 14.19 -33.93 32.03
CA GLY A 629 15.52 -33.94 31.43
C GLY A 629 15.80 -32.73 30.54
N THR A 630 17.09 -32.50 30.26
CA THR A 630 17.53 -31.51 29.26
C THR A 630 17.11 -31.98 27.86
N LEU A 631 16.50 -31.09 27.07
CA LEU A 631 16.12 -31.42 25.69
C LEU A 631 17.36 -31.80 24.85
N PRO A 632 17.24 -32.79 23.93
CA PRO A 632 18.34 -33.18 23.06
C PRO A 632 18.80 -31.99 22.21
N HIS A 633 20.12 -31.82 22.07
CA HIS A 633 20.73 -30.70 21.37
C HIS A 633 21.45 -31.19 20.11
N PHE A 634 21.27 -30.50 18.99
CA PHE A 634 21.99 -30.82 17.75
C PHE A 634 23.40 -30.23 17.79
N GLU A 635 24.39 -30.98 17.29
CA GLU A 635 25.79 -30.54 17.28
C GLU A 635 26.03 -29.46 16.21
N THR A 636 26.80 -28.42 16.53
CA THR A 636 27.17 -27.40 15.54
C THR A 636 28.12 -27.95 14.48
N GLN A 637 27.89 -27.62 13.20
CA GLN A 637 28.83 -27.93 12.13
C GLN A 637 30.25 -27.44 12.43
N ASN A 638 31.24 -28.16 11.90
CA ASN A 638 32.64 -27.80 12.02
C ASN A 638 32.92 -26.43 11.36
N LEU A 639 33.27 -25.45 12.18
CA LEU A 639 33.53 -24.06 11.76
C LEU A 639 34.80 -23.88 10.92
N SER A 640 35.64 -24.92 10.76
CA SER A 640 36.80 -24.88 9.86
C SER A 640 36.47 -25.17 8.40
N LEU A 641 35.26 -25.65 8.08
CA LEU A 641 34.82 -25.88 6.71
C LEU A 641 34.63 -24.56 5.93
N PRO A 642 34.96 -24.52 4.63
CA PRO A 642 34.67 -23.35 3.80
C PRO A 642 33.15 -23.14 3.71
N ALA A 643 32.69 -21.88 3.70
CA ALA A 643 31.27 -21.60 3.54
C ALA A 643 30.77 -22.10 2.17
N CYS A 644 29.61 -22.78 2.15
CA CYS A 644 28.99 -23.26 0.90
C CYS A 644 28.84 -22.14 -0.14
N PRO A 645 28.81 -22.42 -1.45
CA PRO A 645 28.66 -21.39 -2.47
C PRO A 645 27.38 -20.56 -2.29
N LEU A 646 27.36 -19.33 -2.81
CA LEU A 646 26.16 -18.47 -2.77
C LEU A 646 25.08 -18.98 -3.71
N ASP A 647 25.49 -19.40 -4.91
CA ASP A 647 24.65 -20.14 -5.86
C ASP A 647 24.90 -21.64 -5.65
N THR A 648 23.90 -22.33 -5.10
CA THR A 648 23.95 -23.77 -4.85
C THR A 648 24.00 -24.54 -6.18
N PRO A 649 25.03 -25.36 -6.45
CA PRO A 649 25.36 -25.82 -7.80
C PRO A 649 24.43 -26.89 -8.38
N ASN A 650 23.65 -27.57 -7.53
CA ASN A 650 22.89 -28.78 -7.88
C ASN A 650 21.38 -28.54 -8.05
N LEU A 651 20.96 -27.30 -8.29
CA LEU A 651 19.56 -26.95 -8.56
C LEU A 651 19.23 -27.11 -10.05
N VAL A 652 18.14 -27.82 -10.35
CA VAL A 652 17.69 -28.09 -11.73
C VAL A 652 16.46 -27.25 -12.13
N GLY A 653 15.85 -26.53 -11.20
CA GLY A 653 14.61 -25.80 -11.41
C GLY A 653 13.38 -26.70 -11.23
N PRO A 654 12.48 -26.79 -12.22
CA PRO A 654 11.27 -27.59 -12.08
C PRO A 654 11.58 -29.07 -11.78
N ILE A 655 10.98 -29.60 -10.72
CA ILE A 655 11.14 -30.99 -10.28
C ILE A 655 9.79 -31.71 -10.26
N ARG A 656 9.80 -33.01 -10.56
CA ARG A 656 8.64 -33.87 -10.37
C ARG A 656 8.51 -34.24 -8.89
N VAL A 657 7.34 -34.00 -8.31
CA VAL A 657 7.00 -34.49 -6.97
C VAL A 657 6.64 -35.97 -6.96
N TRP A 658 7.07 -36.67 -5.93
CA TRP A 658 6.70 -38.06 -5.64
C TRP A 658 5.39 -38.10 -4.85
N LEU A 659 4.51 -39.06 -5.16
CA LEU A 659 3.19 -39.21 -4.52
C LEU A 659 3.02 -40.56 -3.81
N ASP A 660 4.04 -41.41 -3.87
CA ASP A 660 4.15 -42.60 -3.04
C ASP A 660 4.45 -42.22 -1.58
N ALA A 661 4.08 -43.13 -0.67
CA ALA A 661 4.36 -43.03 0.75
C ALA A 661 5.26 -44.22 1.13
N PRO A 662 6.59 -44.11 0.99
CA PRO A 662 7.53 -45.15 1.43
C PRO A 662 7.45 -45.34 2.95
N SER A 663 7.75 -46.54 3.46
CA SER A 663 7.87 -46.77 4.91
C SER A 663 9.05 -45.98 5.48
N TYR A 664 9.05 -45.68 6.78
CA TYR A 664 10.19 -44.98 7.42
C TYR A 664 11.51 -45.73 7.17
N HIS A 665 11.53 -47.05 7.33
CA HIS A 665 12.68 -47.89 6.99
C HIS A 665 13.20 -47.71 5.55
N ASN A 666 12.31 -47.46 4.58
CA ASN A 666 12.72 -47.17 3.21
C ASN A 666 13.20 -45.72 3.05
N ILE A 667 12.61 -44.75 3.75
CA ILE A 667 13.10 -43.35 3.81
C ILE A 667 14.51 -43.31 4.41
N ASP A 668 14.75 -44.01 5.51
CA ASP A 668 16.04 -44.08 6.21
C ASP A 668 17.13 -44.75 5.35
N LYS A 669 16.75 -45.69 4.48
CA LYS A 669 17.61 -46.30 3.45
C LYS A 669 17.88 -45.38 2.27
N LEU A 670 16.92 -44.55 1.86
CA LEU A 670 17.07 -43.58 0.77
C LEU A 670 17.92 -42.36 1.21
N TYR A 671 17.90 -42.04 2.50
CA TYR A 671 18.62 -40.90 3.07
C TYR A 671 19.53 -41.32 4.24
N PRO A 672 20.55 -42.18 3.99
CA PRO A 672 21.40 -42.74 5.04
C PRO A 672 22.24 -41.68 5.78
N TRP A 673 22.45 -40.52 5.14
CA TRP A 673 23.18 -39.33 5.60
C TRP A 673 22.38 -38.42 6.56
N LEU A 674 21.11 -38.74 6.86
CA LEU A 674 20.37 -38.01 7.90
C LEU A 674 20.87 -38.41 9.29
N GLU A 675 21.00 -37.42 10.16
CA GLU A 675 21.20 -37.59 11.60
C GLU A 675 19.85 -37.80 12.31
N ASP A 676 19.89 -38.45 13.48
CA ASP A 676 18.71 -38.66 14.33
C ASP A 676 18.01 -37.33 14.68
N GLY A 677 16.68 -37.34 14.70
CA GLY A 677 15.86 -36.14 14.77
C GLY A 677 15.57 -35.50 13.40
N GLY A 678 15.98 -36.13 12.30
CA GLY A 678 15.70 -35.66 10.94
C GLY A 678 16.58 -34.51 10.50
N ARG A 679 17.80 -34.44 11.02
CA ARG A 679 18.75 -33.39 10.68
C ARG A 679 19.56 -33.75 9.44
N GLY A 680 19.75 -32.77 8.58
CA GLY A 680 20.59 -32.87 7.39
C GLY A 680 21.49 -31.64 7.27
N CYS A 681 22.77 -31.88 6.98
CA CYS A 681 23.74 -30.82 6.69
C CYS A 681 24.71 -31.24 5.55
N PRO A 682 25.41 -30.28 4.93
CA PRO A 682 26.51 -30.59 4.01
C PRO A 682 27.79 -30.95 4.79
N GLU A 683 28.45 -32.03 4.41
CA GLU A 683 29.73 -32.46 5.01
C GLU A 683 30.93 -31.67 4.48
N GLU A 684 30.87 -31.23 3.22
CA GLU A 684 31.98 -30.60 2.49
C GLU A 684 32.08 -29.07 2.71
N CYS A 685 31.03 -28.43 3.24
CA CYS A 685 30.98 -26.98 3.38
C CYS A 685 30.08 -26.52 4.53
N LEU A 686 30.45 -25.40 5.17
CA LEU A 686 29.67 -24.78 6.23
C LEU A 686 28.40 -24.14 5.64
N ALA A 687 27.23 -24.64 6.04
CA ALA A 687 25.95 -24.18 5.53
C ALA A 687 25.66 -22.72 5.92
N ARG A 688 25.19 -21.92 4.96
CA ARG A 688 24.90 -20.48 5.17
C ARG A 688 23.63 -20.22 5.98
N HIS A 689 22.76 -21.21 6.12
CA HIS A 689 21.43 -21.06 6.69
C HIS A 689 21.10 -22.23 7.61
N ARG A 690 20.78 -21.92 8.87
CA ARG A 690 20.24 -22.88 9.85
C ARG A 690 18.71 -22.79 9.89
N VAL A 691 18.02 -23.87 9.52
CA VAL A 691 16.60 -23.90 9.18
C VAL A 691 15.82 -24.98 9.95
N ALA A 692 14.91 -24.59 10.84
CA ALA A 692 13.92 -25.50 11.40
C ALA A 692 12.66 -25.55 10.52
N VAL A 693 12.27 -26.74 10.05
CA VAL A 693 11.00 -26.95 9.34
C VAL A 693 9.95 -27.44 10.33
N ILE A 694 8.97 -26.59 10.64
CA ILE A 694 7.91 -26.84 11.62
C ILE A 694 6.62 -27.22 10.91
N VAL A 695 6.14 -28.44 11.16
CA VAL A 695 4.95 -29.03 10.53
C VAL A 695 3.89 -29.32 11.60
N PRO A 696 2.76 -28.57 11.66
CA PRO A 696 1.64 -28.91 12.53
C PRO A 696 0.92 -30.16 11.99
N TYR A 697 0.69 -31.14 12.86
CA TYR A 697 0.32 -32.49 12.44
C TYR A 697 -0.77 -33.13 13.32
N ARG A 698 -1.59 -33.98 12.69
CA ARG A 698 -2.49 -34.95 13.33
C ARG A 698 -2.96 -35.95 12.29
N ASN A 699 -2.91 -37.25 12.59
CA ASN A 699 -3.57 -38.35 11.84
C ASN A 699 -3.41 -38.32 10.30
N ARG A 700 -2.22 -37.99 9.78
CA ARG A 700 -1.94 -37.82 8.33
C ARG A 700 -0.72 -38.62 7.86
N GLU A 701 -0.67 -39.89 8.25
CA GLU A 701 0.52 -40.73 8.19
C GLU A 701 1.02 -41.03 6.77
N LEU A 702 0.11 -41.11 5.79
CA LEU A 702 0.46 -41.25 4.38
C LEU A 702 1.08 -39.96 3.83
N GLN A 703 0.44 -38.81 4.11
CA GLN A 703 0.90 -37.49 3.68
C GLN A 703 2.26 -37.16 4.30
N LEU A 704 2.48 -37.49 5.58
CA LEU A 704 3.76 -37.29 6.27
C LEU A 704 4.90 -38.03 5.59
N ARG A 705 4.72 -39.31 5.25
CA ARG A 705 5.79 -40.11 4.61
C ARG A 705 6.08 -39.65 3.18
N THR A 706 5.05 -39.26 2.41
CA THR A 706 5.24 -38.59 1.11
C THR A 706 5.96 -37.24 1.26
N PHE A 707 5.59 -36.44 2.26
CA PHE A 707 6.22 -35.15 2.57
C PHE A 707 7.71 -35.29 2.88
N LEU A 708 8.08 -36.19 3.80
CA LEU A 708 9.46 -36.45 4.19
C LEU A 708 10.30 -36.90 2.98
N HIS A 709 9.77 -37.83 2.18
CA HIS A 709 10.45 -38.32 0.97
C HIS A 709 10.79 -37.18 -0.01
N ASN A 710 9.82 -36.31 -0.32
CA ASN A 710 10.07 -35.16 -1.20
C ASN A 710 11.02 -34.14 -0.56
N LEU A 711 10.84 -33.79 0.72
CA LEU A 711 11.51 -32.64 1.31
C LEU A 711 12.97 -32.93 1.68
N HIS A 712 13.34 -34.12 2.13
CA HIS A 712 14.77 -34.45 2.34
C HIS A 712 15.57 -34.40 1.02
N SER A 713 14.98 -34.86 -0.08
CA SER A 713 15.60 -34.80 -1.42
C SER A 713 15.83 -33.35 -1.88
N LEU A 714 14.88 -32.45 -1.59
CA LEU A 714 14.96 -31.03 -1.90
C LEU A 714 16.02 -30.31 -1.04
N LEU A 715 15.90 -30.40 0.29
CA LEU A 715 16.66 -29.57 1.23
C LEU A 715 18.16 -29.87 1.19
N ARG A 716 18.54 -31.13 0.88
CA ARG A 716 19.95 -31.51 0.64
C ARG A 716 20.57 -30.72 -0.52
N LYS A 717 19.85 -30.60 -1.65
CA LYS A 717 20.35 -29.86 -2.84
C LYS A 717 20.55 -28.37 -2.58
N GLN A 718 19.75 -27.81 -1.66
CA GLN A 718 19.82 -26.42 -1.24
C GLN A 718 20.95 -26.15 -0.20
N GLN A 719 21.76 -27.16 0.16
CA GLN A 719 22.92 -27.05 1.05
C GLN A 719 22.63 -26.36 2.40
N LEU A 720 21.47 -26.70 3.00
CA LEU A 720 21.01 -26.15 4.28
C LEU A 720 21.50 -26.99 5.47
N ASP A 721 21.70 -26.35 6.63
CA ASP A 721 21.68 -27.02 7.94
C ASP A 721 20.23 -27.01 8.39
N TYR A 722 19.54 -28.15 8.37
CA TYR A 722 18.12 -28.19 8.66
C TYR A 722 17.70 -29.38 9.51
N ALA A 723 16.58 -29.25 10.21
CA ALA A 723 15.88 -30.38 10.83
C ALA A 723 14.36 -30.24 10.63
N ILE A 724 13.66 -31.37 10.56
CA ILE A 724 12.20 -31.44 10.39
C ILE A 724 11.54 -31.78 11.74
N PHE A 725 10.63 -30.93 12.19
CA PHE A 725 9.88 -31.07 13.43
C PHE A 725 8.39 -31.25 13.14
N ILE A 726 7.87 -32.45 13.44
CA ILE A 726 6.47 -32.81 13.32
C ILE A 726 5.79 -32.56 14.67
N VAL A 727 5.00 -31.49 14.76
CA VAL A 727 4.33 -31.08 16.00
C VAL A 727 2.92 -31.66 16.01
N GLU A 728 2.77 -32.77 16.72
CA GLU A 728 1.54 -33.55 16.78
C GLU A 728 0.64 -33.10 17.94
N GLN A 729 -0.63 -32.85 17.62
CA GLN A 729 -1.65 -32.61 18.63
C GLN A 729 -2.26 -33.93 19.09
N VAL A 730 -2.43 -34.11 20.40
CA VAL A 730 -3.21 -35.23 20.96
C VAL A 730 -4.63 -35.32 20.38
N GLY A 731 -5.19 -36.52 20.41
CA GLY A 731 -6.59 -36.78 20.04
C GLY A 731 -7.61 -36.02 20.90
N ASN A 732 -8.87 -36.06 20.49
CA ASN A 732 -10.04 -35.51 21.19
C ASN A 732 -10.06 -33.98 21.42
N GLN A 733 -9.10 -33.24 20.85
CA GLN A 733 -9.11 -31.77 20.81
C GLN A 733 -9.47 -31.23 19.41
N THR A 734 -9.95 -30.00 19.33
CA THR A 734 -10.09 -29.25 18.06
C THR A 734 -8.71 -28.88 17.54
N PHE A 735 -8.45 -29.11 16.24
CA PHE A 735 -7.14 -28.82 15.66
C PHE A 735 -6.79 -27.33 15.73
N ASN A 736 -5.59 -27.00 16.20
CA ASN A 736 -5.10 -25.63 16.35
C ASN A 736 -3.71 -25.47 15.71
N ARG A 737 -3.73 -25.40 14.38
CA ARG A 737 -2.56 -25.28 13.48
C ARG A 737 -1.57 -24.19 13.94
N ALA A 738 -2.08 -23.01 14.26
CA ALA A 738 -1.28 -21.85 14.66
C ALA A 738 -0.56 -22.05 16.00
N LYS A 739 -1.23 -22.64 16.99
CA LYS A 739 -0.63 -22.92 18.30
C LYS A 739 0.45 -24.00 18.21
N LEU A 740 0.26 -25.03 17.37
CA LEU A 740 1.28 -26.05 17.09
C LEU A 740 2.54 -25.45 16.46
N MET A 741 2.40 -24.48 15.55
CA MET A 741 3.54 -23.74 14.99
C MET A 741 4.33 -22.98 16.07
N ASN A 742 3.65 -22.35 17.03
CA ASN A 742 4.29 -21.70 18.18
C ASN A 742 5.01 -22.71 19.10
N VAL A 743 4.42 -23.90 19.33
CA VAL A 743 5.04 -25.00 20.10
C VAL A 743 6.33 -25.47 19.43
N GLY A 744 6.28 -25.78 18.12
CA GLY A 744 7.44 -26.21 17.36
C GLY A 744 8.58 -25.19 17.37
N TYR A 745 8.26 -23.91 17.18
CA TYR A 745 9.24 -22.83 17.33
C TYR A 745 9.92 -22.85 18.72
N LYS A 746 9.12 -22.97 19.80
CA LYS A 746 9.64 -22.90 21.18
C LYS A 746 10.59 -24.07 21.48
N ILE A 747 10.20 -25.29 21.14
CA ILE A 747 10.99 -26.49 21.41
C ILE A 747 12.22 -26.56 20.49
N ALA A 748 12.06 -26.37 19.18
CA ALA A 748 13.19 -26.39 18.25
C ALA A 748 14.25 -25.33 18.62
N SER A 749 13.85 -24.14 19.10
CA SER A 749 14.76 -23.09 19.57
C SER A 749 15.59 -23.46 20.81
N GLN A 750 15.22 -24.51 21.55
CA GLN A 750 15.99 -25.05 22.67
C GLN A 750 16.95 -26.16 22.23
N MET A 751 16.63 -26.84 21.11
CA MET A 751 17.42 -27.94 20.56
C MET A 751 18.59 -27.47 19.67
N TYR A 752 18.54 -26.26 19.10
CA TYR A 752 19.65 -25.67 18.32
C TYR A 752 19.42 -24.16 18.04
N ASP A 753 20.48 -23.42 17.68
CA ASP A 753 20.34 -22.01 17.28
C ASP A 753 19.88 -21.85 15.82
N TRP A 754 18.64 -22.22 15.54
CA TRP A 754 18.01 -22.01 14.25
C TRP A 754 17.84 -20.52 13.93
N GLN A 755 18.27 -20.10 12.74
CA GLN A 755 18.15 -18.72 12.26
C GLN A 755 16.80 -18.48 11.56
N CYS A 756 16.31 -19.52 10.88
CA CYS A 756 15.13 -19.51 10.05
C CYS A 756 14.14 -20.59 10.48
N PHE A 757 12.85 -20.28 10.44
CA PHE A 757 11.77 -21.21 10.68
C PHE A 757 10.87 -21.27 9.44
N ILE A 758 10.73 -22.45 8.86
CA ILE A 758 9.78 -22.73 7.78
C ILE A 758 8.53 -23.34 8.41
N PHE A 759 7.40 -22.65 8.34
CA PHE A 759 6.11 -23.17 8.79
C PHE A 759 5.38 -23.77 7.59
N HIS A 760 5.05 -25.06 7.66
CA HIS A 760 4.76 -25.85 6.48
C HIS A 760 3.58 -26.81 6.68
N ASP A 761 2.62 -26.82 5.76
CA ASP A 761 1.52 -27.79 5.75
C ASP A 761 1.97 -29.13 5.16
N VAL A 762 1.72 -30.24 5.86
CA VAL A 762 2.18 -31.60 5.49
C VAL A 762 1.69 -32.09 4.12
N ASP A 763 0.73 -31.41 3.51
CA ASP A 763 0.15 -31.75 2.21
C ASP A 763 0.64 -30.90 1.03
N LEU A 764 1.64 -30.01 1.21
CA LEU A 764 2.15 -29.13 0.14
C LEU A 764 3.56 -29.49 -0.33
N LEU A 765 3.70 -30.06 -1.52
CA LEU A 765 5.01 -30.45 -2.09
C LEU A 765 5.50 -29.39 -3.08
N PRO A 766 6.72 -28.83 -2.95
CA PRO A 766 7.25 -27.85 -3.91
C PRO A 766 7.62 -28.51 -5.25
N GLU A 767 7.29 -27.86 -6.36
CA GLU A 767 7.53 -28.36 -7.73
C GLU A 767 8.73 -27.68 -8.43
N ASP A 768 9.53 -26.87 -7.72
CA ASP A 768 10.75 -26.23 -8.24
C ASP A 768 11.81 -26.09 -7.13
N ASP A 769 13.03 -26.58 -7.37
CA ASP A 769 14.09 -26.59 -6.36
C ASP A 769 14.79 -25.24 -6.13
N ARG A 770 14.53 -24.23 -6.99
CA ARG A 770 14.96 -22.84 -6.80
C ARG A 770 14.11 -22.07 -5.78
N ASN A 771 13.05 -22.68 -5.29
CA ASN A 771 12.27 -22.19 -4.16
C ASN A 771 13.04 -22.49 -2.86
N ILE A 772 14.06 -21.68 -2.55
CA ILE A 772 15.00 -21.95 -1.44
C ILE A 772 14.29 -21.83 -0.09
N TYR A 773 14.36 -22.88 0.72
CA TYR A 773 13.82 -22.98 2.07
C TYR A 773 14.70 -22.23 3.08
N SER A 774 15.02 -20.97 2.79
CA SER A 774 15.72 -20.04 3.68
C SER A 774 14.97 -18.73 3.85
N CYS A 775 15.32 -18.00 4.89
CA CYS A 775 14.65 -16.76 5.27
C CYS A 775 15.38 -15.54 4.68
N PRO A 776 14.74 -14.73 3.82
CA PRO A 776 15.33 -13.48 3.35
C PRO A 776 15.10 -12.34 4.37
N GLU A 777 15.46 -11.10 4.01
CA GLU A 777 15.26 -9.88 4.83
C GLU A 777 13.80 -9.64 5.31
N LYS A 778 12.80 -10.37 4.79
CA LYS A 778 11.36 -10.15 5.00
C LYS A 778 10.63 -11.49 5.12
N PRO A 779 9.62 -11.66 6.01
CA PRO A 779 8.81 -12.88 6.05
C PRO A 779 8.34 -13.30 4.65
N ARG A 780 8.59 -14.54 4.24
CA ARG A 780 8.33 -15.02 2.88
C ARG A 780 7.12 -15.96 2.86
N HIS A 781 6.18 -15.72 1.96
CA HIS A 781 5.17 -16.71 1.58
C HIS A 781 5.72 -17.54 0.43
N MET A 782 5.90 -18.83 0.66
CA MET A 782 6.55 -19.77 -0.25
C MET A 782 5.54 -20.35 -1.24
N SER A 783 4.37 -20.80 -0.76
CA SER A 783 3.33 -21.46 -1.55
C SER A 783 2.42 -20.50 -2.32
N VAL A 784 3.02 -19.66 -3.19
CA VAL A 784 2.30 -18.63 -3.95
C VAL A 784 1.32 -19.22 -4.97
N ALA A 785 1.67 -20.35 -5.58
CA ALA A 785 0.91 -20.97 -6.67
C ALA A 785 0.68 -22.46 -6.39
N VAL A 786 -0.42 -22.78 -5.71
CA VAL A 786 -0.82 -24.17 -5.42
C VAL A 786 -1.73 -24.69 -6.53
N ASP A 787 -1.54 -25.95 -6.94
CA ASP A 787 -2.31 -26.60 -8.02
C ASP A 787 -3.83 -26.60 -7.79
N LYS A 788 -4.27 -26.80 -6.54
CA LYS A 788 -5.69 -26.69 -6.09
C LYS A 788 -6.34 -25.35 -6.45
N PHE A 789 -5.56 -24.27 -6.54
CA PHE A 789 -6.04 -22.94 -6.92
C PHE A 789 -5.71 -22.59 -8.38
N GLY A 790 -5.34 -23.59 -9.19
CA GLY A 790 -4.97 -23.42 -10.60
C GLY A 790 -3.67 -22.62 -10.76
N TYR A 791 -2.70 -22.83 -9.86
CA TYR A 791 -1.40 -22.13 -9.83
C TYR A 791 -1.51 -20.60 -9.72
N LYS A 792 -2.54 -20.11 -9.03
CA LYS A 792 -2.79 -18.67 -8.81
C LYS A 792 -2.89 -18.37 -7.33
N LEU A 793 -2.31 -17.24 -6.93
CA LEU A 793 -2.47 -16.71 -5.57
C LEU A 793 -3.94 -16.29 -5.36
N PRO A 794 -4.68 -16.89 -4.40
CA PRO A 794 -6.10 -16.59 -4.20
C PRO A 794 -6.37 -15.11 -3.85
N TYR A 795 -5.55 -14.53 -2.97
CA TYR A 795 -5.65 -13.13 -2.54
C TYR A 795 -4.31 -12.61 -1.98
N GLY A 796 -4.12 -11.28 -2.00
CA GLY A 796 -2.81 -10.65 -1.75
C GLY A 796 -2.28 -10.78 -0.32
N SER A 797 -3.16 -10.93 0.68
CA SER A 797 -2.80 -11.16 2.10
C SER A 797 -2.53 -12.62 2.45
N LEU A 798 -2.74 -13.58 1.54
CA LEU A 798 -2.56 -15.00 1.87
C LEU A 798 -1.12 -15.26 2.35
N PHE A 799 -1.01 -15.81 3.55
CA PHE A 799 0.24 -16.24 4.16
C PHE A 799 0.17 -17.69 4.68
N GLY A 800 -0.92 -18.41 4.37
CA GLY A 800 -1.13 -19.83 4.68
C GLY A 800 -0.35 -20.77 3.76
N GLY A 801 -0.46 -22.08 3.98
CA GLY A 801 0.36 -23.07 3.29
C GLY A 801 1.77 -23.14 3.85
N VAL A 802 2.74 -22.66 3.09
CA VAL A 802 4.17 -22.67 3.43
C VAL A 802 4.72 -21.25 3.54
N SER A 803 5.42 -20.94 4.64
CA SER A 803 6.05 -19.65 4.89
C SER A 803 7.41 -19.75 5.58
N ALA A 804 8.29 -18.78 5.34
CA ALA A 804 9.61 -18.68 5.98
C ALA A 804 9.71 -17.40 6.82
N ILE A 805 10.03 -17.53 8.10
CA ILE A 805 10.15 -16.42 9.06
C ILE A 805 11.44 -16.58 9.86
N SER A 806 12.29 -15.54 9.91
CA SER A 806 13.51 -15.57 10.74
C SER A 806 13.17 -15.53 12.23
N LYS A 807 14.06 -16.06 13.09
CA LYS A 807 13.93 -16.02 14.56
C LYS A 807 13.56 -14.62 15.05
N ALA A 808 14.27 -13.60 14.56
CA ALA A 808 14.04 -12.19 14.90
C ALA A 808 12.64 -11.69 14.47
N HIS A 809 12.17 -12.03 13.28
CA HIS A 809 10.82 -11.65 12.84
C HIS A 809 9.73 -12.37 13.64
N PHE A 810 9.91 -13.66 13.94
CA PHE A 810 8.95 -14.44 14.70
C PHE A 810 8.76 -13.89 16.12
N VAL A 811 9.88 -13.59 16.80
CA VAL A 811 9.87 -12.90 18.10
C VAL A 811 9.19 -11.53 18.00
N LYS A 812 9.53 -10.71 16.99
CA LYS A 812 8.93 -9.37 16.80
C LYS A 812 7.40 -9.42 16.66
N MET A 813 6.88 -10.47 16.02
CA MET A 813 5.44 -10.68 15.80
C MET A 813 4.72 -11.37 16.96
N ASN A 814 5.47 -11.77 18.00
CA ASN A 814 5.00 -12.66 19.06
C ASN A 814 4.48 -14.01 18.52
N GLY A 815 5.02 -14.49 17.40
CA GLY A 815 4.55 -15.68 16.68
C GLY A 815 3.08 -15.61 16.25
N PHE A 816 2.48 -16.78 16.02
CA PHE A 816 1.08 -16.93 15.62
C PHE A 816 0.11 -16.69 16.80
N SER A 817 -1.18 -16.55 16.53
CA SER A 817 -2.22 -16.58 17.57
C SER A 817 -2.42 -18.00 18.12
N ASN A 818 -2.63 -18.12 19.43
CA ASN A 818 -2.95 -19.39 20.08
C ASN A 818 -4.45 -19.73 20.04
N ASP A 819 -5.30 -18.81 19.57
CA ASP A 819 -6.76 -18.83 19.81
C ASP A 819 -7.61 -19.26 18.61
N TYR A 820 -6.99 -19.59 17.47
CA TYR A 820 -7.69 -20.09 16.30
C TYR A 820 -7.92 -21.60 16.38
N TRP A 821 -8.90 -21.98 17.22
CA TRP A 821 -9.41 -23.34 17.32
C TRP A 821 -10.36 -23.64 16.15
N GLY A 822 -9.98 -24.58 15.28
CA GLY A 822 -10.75 -24.96 14.10
C GLY A 822 -10.28 -24.25 12.82
N TRP A 823 -10.95 -24.53 11.70
CA TRP A 823 -10.46 -24.11 10.37
C TRP A 823 -10.60 -22.60 10.06
N GLY A 824 -9.45 -21.96 9.85
CA GLY A 824 -9.25 -20.77 9.02
C GLY A 824 -9.18 -19.43 9.75
N GLY A 825 -8.38 -18.51 9.19
CA GLY A 825 -8.21 -17.12 9.61
C GLY A 825 -6.94 -16.85 10.42
N GLU A 826 -6.21 -17.89 10.80
CA GLU A 826 -4.97 -17.80 11.57
C GLU A 826 -3.77 -17.34 10.72
N ASP A 827 -3.83 -17.62 9.42
CA ASP A 827 -2.90 -17.18 8.40
C ASP A 827 -3.14 -15.70 8.01
N ASP A 828 -4.40 -15.27 7.92
CA ASP A 828 -4.78 -13.86 7.81
C ASP A 828 -4.40 -13.06 9.08
N ASP A 829 -4.50 -13.67 10.27
CA ASP A 829 -4.01 -13.11 11.54
C ASP A 829 -2.49 -12.89 11.48
N MET A 830 -1.72 -13.90 11.05
CA MET A 830 -0.27 -13.77 10.85
C MET A 830 0.08 -12.71 9.79
N SER A 831 -0.61 -12.69 8.63
CA SER A 831 -0.43 -11.61 7.65
C SER A 831 -0.67 -10.23 8.29
N SER A 832 -1.66 -10.12 9.17
CA SER A 832 -1.93 -8.89 9.92
C SER A 832 -0.81 -8.56 10.92
N ARG A 833 -0.23 -9.55 11.62
CA ARG A 833 0.93 -9.37 12.52
C ARG A 833 2.19 -8.92 11.79
N ILE A 834 2.45 -9.46 10.59
CA ILE A 834 3.54 -9.01 9.70
C ILE A 834 3.37 -7.50 9.45
N VAL A 835 2.17 -7.08 9.05
CA VAL A 835 1.87 -5.66 8.79
C VAL A 835 1.96 -4.80 10.06
N TYR A 836 1.42 -5.25 11.20
CA TYR A 836 1.46 -4.48 12.46
C TYR A 836 2.86 -4.33 13.06
N THR A 837 3.80 -5.20 12.71
CA THR A 837 5.22 -5.08 13.09
C THR A 837 6.07 -4.32 12.07
N GLY A 838 5.45 -3.72 11.06
CA GLY A 838 6.14 -2.96 10.00
C GLY A 838 6.93 -3.84 9.03
N LEU A 839 6.71 -5.15 9.04
CA LEU A 839 7.26 -6.08 8.07
C LEU A 839 6.35 -6.14 6.82
N ARG A 840 6.84 -6.73 5.73
CA ARG A 840 6.06 -6.99 4.52
C ARG A 840 6.27 -8.44 4.07
N ILE A 841 5.27 -9.02 3.44
CA ILE A 841 5.36 -10.36 2.85
C ILE A 841 6.23 -10.29 1.58
N SER A 842 7.30 -11.08 1.53
CA SER A 842 8.04 -11.37 0.30
C SER A 842 7.53 -12.66 -0.36
N ARG A 843 7.71 -12.80 -1.67
CA ARG A 843 7.25 -13.95 -2.47
C ARG A 843 8.26 -14.23 -3.58
N TYR A 844 8.45 -15.50 -3.92
CA TYR A 844 9.12 -15.86 -5.17
C TYR A 844 8.22 -15.53 -6.38
N PRO A 845 8.79 -15.35 -7.58
CA PRO A 845 8.02 -15.32 -8.83
C PRO A 845 7.17 -16.59 -8.97
N ILE A 846 5.96 -16.47 -9.51
CA ILE A 846 5.01 -17.59 -9.66
C ILE A 846 5.69 -18.82 -10.28
N LYS A 847 6.49 -18.64 -11.33
CA LYS A 847 7.24 -19.70 -12.03
C LYS A 847 8.19 -20.57 -11.18
N ILE A 848 8.50 -20.17 -9.94
CA ILE A 848 9.33 -20.92 -8.98
C ILE A 848 8.48 -21.35 -7.77
N ALA A 849 7.42 -20.61 -7.44
CA ALA A 849 6.59 -20.82 -6.26
C ALA A 849 5.44 -21.83 -6.48
N HIS A 850 5.64 -22.82 -7.34
CA HIS A 850 4.66 -23.87 -7.65
C HIS A 850 4.67 -24.94 -6.55
N TYR A 851 3.46 -25.35 -6.14
CA TYR A 851 3.24 -26.43 -5.17
C TYR A 851 2.12 -27.36 -5.60
N LYS A 852 2.36 -28.66 -5.40
CA LYS A 852 1.37 -29.73 -5.48
C LYS A 852 0.69 -29.93 -4.14
N MET A 853 -0.64 -29.93 -4.10
CA MET A 853 -1.38 -30.36 -2.91
C MET A 853 -1.69 -31.85 -2.95
N ILE A 854 -1.28 -32.60 -1.92
CA ILE A 854 -1.63 -34.01 -1.75
C ILE A 854 -3.15 -34.09 -1.52
N LYS A 855 -3.84 -34.80 -2.42
CA LYS A 855 -5.30 -34.97 -2.34
C LYS A 855 -5.67 -35.75 -1.06
N HIS A 856 -6.61 -35.19 -0.31
CA HIS A 856 -7.23 -35.83 0.84
C HIS A 856 -8.68 -35.35 0.93
N VAL A 857 -9.55 -36.16 1.54
CA VAL A 857 -10.92 -35.74 1.88
C VAL A 857 -10.83 -34.69 2.98
N GLN A 858 -11.65 -33.64 2.92
CA GLN A 858 -11.67 -32.62 3.97
C GLN A 858 -12.13 -33.26 5.28
N GLU A 859 -11.28 -33.19 6.32
CA GLU A 859 -11.56 -33.78 7.64
C GLU A 859 -12.88 -33.26 8.21
N THR A 860 -13.80 -34.18 8.48
CA THR A 860 -15.07 -33.92 9.15
C THR A 860 -14.88 -33.44 10.59
N GLU A 861 -13.76 -33.81 11.22
CA GLU A 861 -13.41 -33.51 12.61
C GLU A 861 -12.77 -32.13 12.86
N ASN A 862 -12.48 -31.34 11.81
CA ASN A 862 -11.92 -29.99 11.96
C ASN A 862 -12.94 -28.92 11.51
N PRO A 863 -13.85 -28.50 12.41
CA PRO A 863 -14.96 -27.63 12.03
C PRO A 863 -14.49 -26.19 11.75
N VAL A 864 -15.25 -25.46 10.94
CA VAL A 864 -14.98 -24.06 10.63
C VAL A 864 -15.00 -23.21 11.91
N ASN A 865 -13.93 -22.44 12.14
CA ASN A 865 -13.84 -21.55 13.28
C ASN A 865 -14.83 -20.37 13.15
N LYS A 866 -16.00 -20.48 13.82
CA LYS A 866 -17.04 -19.43 13.84
C LYS A 866 -16.56 -18.10 14.44
N CYS A 867 -15.55 -18.12 15.31
CA CYS A 867 -15.00 -16.94 15.99
C CYS A 867 -14.00 -16.16 15.12
N ARG A 868 -13.45 -16.76 14.04
CA ARG A 868 -12.31 -16.24 13.26
C ARG A 868 -12.42 -14.77 12.83
N TYR A 869 -13.58 -14.34 12.32
CA TYR A 869 -13.75 -12.95 11.87
C TYR A 869 -13.72 -11.93 13.02
N LYS A 870 -14.04 -12.35 14.25
CA LYS A 870 -13.96 -11.48 15.43
C LYS A 870 -12.56 -11.47 16.03
N LEU A 871 -11.86 -12.62 16.04
CA LEU A 871 -10.43 -12.69 16.36
C LEU A 871 -9.62 -11.78 15.43
N MET A 872 -9.83 -11.89 14.12
CA MET A 872 -9.15 -11.09 13.09
C MET A 872 -9.41 -9.57 13.22
N ARG A 873 -10.63 -9.16 13.63
CA ARG A 873 -10.93 -7.76 13.96
C ARG A 873 -10.22 -7.25 15.21
N LEU A 874 -9.79 -8.15 16.09
CA LEU A 874 -9.12 -7.87 17.36
C LEU A 874 -7.60 -8.07 17.31
N THR A 875 -7.02 -8.64 16.24
CA THR A 875 -5.58 -8.95 16.11
C THR A 875 -4.69 -7.79 16.56
N LYS A 876 -4.94 -6.57 16.08
CA LYS A 876 -4.14 -5.36 16.46
C LYS A 876 -4.12 -5.08 17.96
N LYS A 877 -5.17 -5.47 18.70
CA LYS A 877 -5.25 -5.34 20.17
C LYS A 877 -4.68 -6.55 20.91
N ARG A 878 -4.72 -7.73 20.28
CA ARG A 878 -4.40 -9.03 20.89
C ARG A 878 -2.95 -9.48 20.70
N TYR A 879 -2.34 -9.25 19.53
CA TYR A 879 -1.10 -9.94 19.13
C TYR A 879 0.10 -9.76 20.10
N LEU A 880 0.17 -8.63 20.83
CA LEU A 880 1.20 -8.39 21.86
C LEU A 880 0.98 -9.18 23.16
N LYS A 881 -0.17 -9.85 23.32
CA LYS A 881 -0.57 -10.63 24.50
C LYS A 881 -0.87 -12.09 24.17
N ASP A 882 -1.40 -12.34 22.97
CA ASP A 882 -1.72 -13.64 22.39
C ASP A 882 -0.64 -14.06 21.38
N GLY A 883 0.15 -15.06 21.74
CA GLY A 883 1.15 -15.71 20.89
C GLY A 883 2.23 -16.42 21.71
N VAL A 884 3.49 -16.36 21.29
CA VAL A 884 4.60 -17.05 22.00
C VAL A 884 4.72 -16.60 23.47
N SER A 885 4.45 -15.32 23.76
CA SER A 885 4.51 -14.73 25.11
C SER A 885 3.55 -15.35 26.13
N ASN A 886 2.43 -15.91 25.69
CA ASN A 886 1.44 -16.57 26.55
C ASN A 886 1.20 -18.04 26.15
N LEU A 887 2.13 -18.63 25.40
CA LEU A 887 2.02 -20.00 24.91
C LEU A 887 2.03 -21.01 26.05
N ASN A 888 0.86 -21.60 26.32
CA ASN A 888 0.67 -22.66 27.31
C ASN A 888 0.22 -23.98 26.64
N PHE A 889 0.90 -25.08 26.97
CA PHE A 889 0.68 -26.45 26.48
C PHE A 889 1.39 -27.42 27.44
N LYS A 890 1.03 -28.70 27.39
CA LYS A 890 1.75 -29.78 28.06
C LYS A 890 2.50 -30.61 27.00
N LEU A 891 3.81 -30.79 27.20
CA LEU A 891 4.60 -31.74 26.44
C LEU A 891 4.24 -33.16 26.89
N VAL A 892 4.00 -34.07 25.95
CA VAL A 892 3.64 -35.47 26.23
C VAL A 892 4.80 -36.40 25.92
N ASN A 893 5.38 -36.30 24.71
CA ASN A 893 6.61 -37.01 24.35
C ASN A 893 7.39 -36.24 23.26
N ILE A 894 8.71 -36.47 23.17
CA ILE A 894 9.55 -36.14 22.02
C ILE A 894 10.29 -37.40 21.59
N THR A 895 10.14 -37.78 20.32
CA THR A 895 10.82 -38.95 19.74
C THR A 895 11.70 -38.50 18.58
N LEU A 896 12.99 -38.84 18.63
CA LEU A 896 13.94 -38.61 17.55
C LEU A 896 13.86 -39.79 16.57
N TRP A 897 13.26 -39.57 15.39
CA TRP A 897 13.35 -40.49 14.26
C TRP A 897 14.48 -40.03 13.33
N LYS A 898 15.11 -40.96 12.60
CA LYS A 898 16.15 -40.61 11.63
C LYS A 898 15.68 -39.62 10.55
N SER A 899 14.40 -39.63 10.20
CA SER A 899 13.80 -38.68 9.26
C SER A 899 13.20 -37.41 9.89
N HIS A 900 12.86 -37.40 11.18
CA HIS A 900 12.22 -36.23 11.81
C HIS A 900 12.21 -36.29 13.34
N THR A 901 12.09 -35.13 13.98
CA THR A 901 11.74 -35.02 15.40
C THR A 901 10.21 -34.98 15.53
N ARG A 902 9.61 -35.96 16.21
CA ARG A 902 8.16 -36.00 16.49
C ARG A 902 7.91 -35.46 17.89
N ILE A 903 7.06 -34.44 18.02
CA ILE A 903 6.77 -33.73 19.27
C ILE A 903 5.26 -33.87 19.54
N LEU A 904 4.88 -34.71 20.50
CA LEU A 904 3.49 -34.89 20.90
C LEU A 904 3.10 -33.91 22.01
N VAL A 905 2.06 -33.10 21.79
CA VAL A 905 1.60 -32.09 22.75
C VAL A 905 0.10 -32.07 22.98
N ASP A 906 -0.27 -31.79 24.23
CA ASP A 906 -1.61 -31.43 24.66
C ASP A 906 -1.71 -29.89 24.71
N LEU A 907 -2.66 -29.33 23.96
CA LEU A 907 -2.84 -27.88 23.85
C LEU A 907 -3.77 -27.30 24.94
N LEU A 908 -4.18 -28.10 25.92
CA LEU A 908 -4.94 -27.72 27.11
C LEU A 908 -6.27 -27.01 26.79
N GLU A 909 -6.97 -27.49 25.75
CA GLU A 909 -8.15 -26.84 25.16
C GLU A 909 -9.22 -26.51 26.20
N ASP A 910 -9.65 -27.50 26.99
CA ASP A 910 -10.73 -27.35 27.98
C ASP A 910 -10.46 -26.26 29.02
N SER A 911 -9.18 -26.05 29.36
CA SER A 911 -8.78 -25.05 30.35
C SER A 911 -8.68 -23.64 29.74
N LEU A 912 -8.29 -23.52 28.47
CA LEU A 912 -7.98 -22.24 27.83
C LEU A 912 -9.16 -21.68 27.01
N ARG A 913 -9.87 -22.53 26.26
CA ARG A 913 -10.93 -22.13 25.33
C ARG A 913 -12.12 -21.43 26.02
N PRO A 914 -12.55 -21.77 27.26
CA PRO A 914 -13.58 -21.01 27.97
C PRO A 914 -13.17 -19.57 28.35
N SER A 915 -11.88 -19.32 28.55
CA SER A 915 -11.37 -17.98 28.88
C SER A 915 -11.47 -17.03 27.67
N LEU A 916 -11.23 -17.55 26.46
CA LEU A 916 -11.36 -16.84 25.20
C LEU A 916 -12.79 -16.31 24.97
N TYR A 917 -13.81 -17.11 25.31
CA TYR A 917 -15.21 -16.67 25.21
C TYR A 917 -15.50 -15.46 26.12
N LYS A 918 -14.97 -15.45 27.36
CA LYS A 918 -15.13 -14.33 28.31
C LYS A 918 -14.43 -13.07 27.80
N GLU A 919 -13.26 -13.20 27.20
CA GLU A 919 -12.48 -12.06 26.69
C GLU A 919 -13.07 -11.46 25.40
N VAL A 920 -13.53 -12.32 24.47
CA VAL A 920 -14.01 -11.91 23.15
C VAL A 920 -15.51 -11.55 23.16
N GLY A 921 -16.29 -12.03 24.14
CA GLY A 921 -17.69 -11.65 24.35
C GLY A 921 -18.58 -11.86 23.13
N SER A 922 -18.50 -13.03 22.46
CA SER A 922 -19.33 -13.37 21.30
C SER A 922 -19.99 -14.73 21.45
N LYS A 923 -21.29 -14.80 21.19
CA LYS A 923 -22.02 -16.07 21.06
C LYS A 923 -21.42 -16.97 19.97
N ASP A 924 -20.81 -16.41 18.93
CA ASP A 924 -20.12 -17.16 17.85
C ASP A 924 -18.81 -17.82 18.31
N CYS A 925 -18.26 -17.36 19.44
CA CYS A 925 -17.11 -17.95 20.12
C CYS A 925 -17.55 -18.90 21.24
N LYS A 926 -18.87 -19.04 21.47
CA LYS A 926 -19.45 -20.07 22.33
C LYS A 926 -19.56 -21.35 21.51
N TRP A 927 -18.95 -22.42 21.99
CA TRP A 927 -19.13 -23.77 21.45
C TRP A 927 -20.13 -24.55 22.32
N PRO A 928 -20.71 -25.65 21.81
CA PRO A 928 -21.69 -26.46 22.54
C PRO A 928 -21.17 -26.92 23.90
#